data_AF-A0AAV2JSU1-F1
#
_entry.id   AF-A0AAV2JSU1-F1
#
_cell.length_a   1.000
_cell.length_b   1.000
_cell.length_c   1.000
_cell.angle_alpha   90.00
_cell.angle_beta   90.00
_cell.angle_gamma   90.00
#
_symmetry.space_group_name_H-M   'P 1'
#
loop_
_entity.id
_entity.type
_entity.pdbx_description
1 polymer ?
#
loop_
_entity_poly.entity_id
_entity_poly.type
_entity_poly.pdbx_seq_one_letter_code
_entity_poly.pdbx_strand_id
1 'polypeptide(L)'
;MARSGDDARYRCHGYRKQTAAHAARPPSLLKPTFTSRVSENLTSSFLYFSTVKAKNMSDAGSEDLENEQNTLGEYEGERNEAGERHGSGRAVLPNGDVYEGQYQNGQRHGQGTYRFKKGAKYVGNYVHNMKDGEGSFYYPDGSKYEGSWVKDMRHGHGIYTYSNGDTHEGQWHQHERHGQGTYHYHSTGSMYRGSWDNGRMEGEGEYVHSNHRYQGGFVRNAPTGPGKYVFDLNCEQHGEFIQVEQDKAPGEWDDIGPRTDVLWIPKYISGTSHNRNTAALKDLRTLVLKTLVLRTLVLKTLVLRTLVLKTLVLRILVLKTLVLRTPVLGGAAVTVACGSVLLHVSSGHRLFFLRCPLLTPAAGRTMSALPLFSFGVIADIQYADAEVGCNFAGTRTRYYRHSLRVLREALQLWARAPRRPDFVLQLGDIIDGLNAQQQQSGSSSSSSSSSSSSHSALDTVLREFRLSPAGKEVFHVWGNHELYNFSREELMVSELNSTLHVDMPLGEPRPSGDICAYSFRPHPGFLMVVLDAYDLSLLGVKDSSLRYQRALRLLQQHNSNADLNCPPTPTEADCFLQRYTKFNGGFSQEQLDWLDSLLTAADDEQEKVTIVSHVPVHPASTEPVCLAWNHAAVLSLLRSHPCVVLFMAGHDHDGGYHQDGGVHHLTLEGVVESPPGSVAFGTVSVFRDRMELEGQGRTTSRVLRFD
;
A
#
# COMPACT_ATOMS: atom_id res chain seq x y z
N MET A 1 -30.08 38.02 75.29
CA MET A 1 -28.98 37.05 75.52
C MET A 1 -28.58 36.48 74.16
N ALA A 2 -27.27 36.25 73.96
CA ALA A 2 -26.57 35.89 72.70
C ALA A 2 -26.46 37.03 71.65
N ARG A 3 -25.30 37.72 71.68
CA ARG A 3 -24.67 38.63 70.68
C ARG A 3 -23.48 37.86 70.09
N SER A 4 -22.85 38.10 68.95
CA SER A 4 -22.64 39.22 68.00
C SER A 4 -21.85 38.59 66.82
N GLY A 5 -21.77 39.10 65.59
CA GLY A 5 -22.06 40.40 65.01
C GLY A 5 -21.62 40.40 63.54
N ASP A 6 -21.96 41.50 62.89
CA ASP A 6 -22.03 41.81 61.46
C ASP A 6 -20.71 41.89 60.65
N ASP A 7 -20.93 42.23 59.36
CA ASP A 7 -20.11 42.99 58.41
C ASP A 7 -19.16 42.25 57.44
N ALA A 8 -18.97 42.69 56.18
CA ALA A 8 -19.69 43.57 55.27
C ALA A 8 -18.99 43.53 53.90
N ARG A 9 -19.79 43.74 52.83
CA ARG A 9 -19.56 44.53 51.59
C ARG A 9 -18.19 44.47 50.87
N TYR A 10 -18.22 44.38 49.53
CA TYR A 10 -18.12 45.55 48.64
C TYR A 10 -18.43 45.21 47.15
N ARG A 11 -19.20 46.11 46.53
CA ARG A 11 -19.53 46.20 45.10
C ARG A 11 -18.59 47.18 44.40
N CYS A 12 -18.29 46.88 43.13
CA CYS A 12 -18.15 47.75 41.95
C CYS A 12 -17.55 49.16 42.09
N HIS A 13 -16.60 49.50 41.20
CA HIS A 13 -16.55 50.80 40.50
C HIS A 13 -15.97 50.59 39.09
N GLY A 14 -16.67 51.11 38.07
CA GLY A 14 -16.16 51.23 36.70
C GLY A 14 -15.67 52.65 36.42
N TYR A 15 -14.87 52.83 35.36
CA TYR A 15 -14.73 54.09 34.61
C TYR A 15 -14.22 53.81 33.18
N ARG A 16 -14.39 54.80 32.31
CA ARG A 16 -14.65 54.74 30.85
C ARG A 16 -13.56 55.51 30.08
N LYS A 17 -13.37 55.19 28.79
CA LYS A 17 -12.65 55.93 27.70
C LYS A 17 -11.10 55.86 27.78
N GLN A 18 -10.29 55.81 26.71
CA GLN A 18 -10.42 56.34 25.34
C GLN A 18 -9.37 55.69 24.39
N THR A 19 -9.67 55.79 23.09
CA THR A 19 -8.94 55.46 21.84
C THR A 19 -7.42 55.62 21.76
N ALA A 20 -6.74 54.71 21.02
CA ALA A 20 -5.72 55.07 20.02
C ALA A 20 -5.47 53.91 19.03
N ALA A 21 -5.58 54.21 17.74
CA ALA A 21 -5.23 53.32 16.63
C ALA A 21 -3.72 53.39 16.34
N HIS A 22 -3.07 52.26 16.11
CA HIS A 22 -1.87 52.20 15.26
C HIS A 22 -1.84 50.88 14.48
N ALA A 23 -1.74 51.04 13.16
CA ALA A 23 -1.70 49.99 12.16
C ALA A 23 -0.41 49.16 12.23
N ALA A 24 -0.55 47.83 12.19
CA ALA A 24 0.54 46.89 11.90
C ALA A 24 0.19 46.10 10.63
N ARG A 25 1.18 45.98 9.75
CA ARG A 25 1.13 45.46 8.37
C ARG A 25 0.70 43.99 8.27
N PRO A 26 0.08 43.56 7.14
CA PRO A 26 -0.21 42.15 6.90
C PRO A 26 1.07 41.35 6.53
N PRO A 27 1.17 40.06 6.88
CA PRO A 27 2.25 39.20 6.41
C PRO A 27 2.12 38.95 4.90
N SER A 28 3.26 38.94 4.22
CA SER A 28 3.43 38.68 2.80
C SER A 28 2.98 37.28 2.38
N LEU A 29 2.13 37.22 1.35
CA LEU A 29 1.79 36.03 0.56
C LEU A 29 3.04 35.33 0.02
N LEU A 30 3.38 34.16 0.57
CA LEU A 30 4.27 33.20 -0.07
C LEU A 30 3.49 32.46 -1.17
N LYS A 31 4.04 32.52 -2.39
CA LYS A 31 3.45 32.00 -3.63
C LYS A 31 3.46 30.46 -3.63
N PRO A 32 2.40 29.78 -4.09
CA PRO A 32 2.41 28.34 -4.27
C PRO A 32 3.25 27.95 -5.51
N THR A 33 4.23 27.09 -5.31
CA THR A 33 4.98 26.43 -6.38
C THR A 33 4.19 25.22 -6.89
N PHE A 34 3.60 25.35 -8.07
CA PHE A 34 2.97 24.26 -8.81
C PHE A 34 4.08 23.49 -9.58
N THR A 35 4.33 22.24 -9.22
CA THR A 35 5.21 21.35 -10.00
C THR A 35 4.43 20.22 -10.67
N SER A 36 4.88 19.90 -11.86
CA SER A 36 4.28 19.04 -12.87
C SER A 36 4.35 17.56 -12.52
N ARG A 37 3.22 16.87 -12.35
CA ARG A 37 3.14 15.40 -12.46
C ARG A 37 1.73 14.85 -12.73
N VAL A 38 0.88 15.63 -13.40
CA VAL A 38 -0.53 15.26 -13.70
C VAL A 38 -0.65 14.18 -14.79
N SER A 39 0.39 13.88 -15.59
CA SER A 39 0.25 12.97 -16.74
C SER A 39 0.51 11.49 -16.47
N GLU A 40 1.20 11.12 -15.39
CA GLU A 40 1.59 9.71 -15.14
C GLU A 40 0.59 8.94 -14.26
N ASN A 41 -0.27 9.64 -13.49
CA ASN A 41 -1.27 9.01 -12.62
C ASN A 41 -2.60 8.66 -13.30
N LEU A 42 -2.85 9.14 -14.52
CA LEU A 42 -4.14 8.98 -15.18
C LEU A 42 -4.37 7.55 -15.71
N THR A 43 -3.31 6.83 -16.05
CA THR A 43 -3.37 5.41 -16.49
C THR A 43 -3.50 4.43 -15.34
N SER A 44 -2.86 4.71 -14.20
CA SER A 44 -2.82 3.78 -13.06
C SER A 44 -4.20 3.59 -12.42
N SER A 45 -5.02 4.65 -12.39
CA SER A 45 -6.40 4.57 -11.87
C SER A 45 -7.29 3.65 -12.70
N PHE A 46 -6.97 3.35 -13.96
CA PHE A 46 -7.77 2.46 -14.82
C PHE A 46 -7.25 1.02 -14.86
N LEU A 47 -5.96 0.80 -14.62
CA LEU A 47 -5.32 -0.52 -14.71
C LEU A 47 -5.71 -1.48 -13.57
N TYR A 48 -6.37 -0.98 -12.52
CA TYR A 48 -6.93 -1.84 -11.45
C TYR A 48 -8.22 -2.57 -11.87
N PHE A 49 -8.85 -2.16 -12.99
CA PHE A 49 -10.19 -2.64 -13.38
C PHE A 49 -10.20 -3.84 -14.35
N SER A 50 -9.05 -4.25 -14.89
CA SER A 50 -8.95 -5.46 -15.74
C SER A 50 -8.99 -6.78 -14.94
N THR A 51 -9.05 -6.72 -13.60
CA THR A 51 -9.12 -7.89 -12.72
C THR A 51 -10.32 -7.93 -11.77
N VAL A 52 -11.35 -7.10 -11.99
CA VAL A 52 -12.67 -7.48 -11.48
C VAL A 52 -13.17 -8.58 -12.42
N LYS A 53 -12.90 -9.84 -12.06
CA LYS A 53 -13.74 -10.94 -12.55
C LYS A 53 -15.17 -10.50 -12.23
N ALA A 54 -15.95 -10.19 -13.26
CA ALA A 54 -17.37 -10.48 -13.21
C ALA A 54 -17.42 -11.96 -12.85
N LYS A 55 -17.55 -12.26 -11.55
CA LYS A 55 -17.98 -13.58 -11.13
C LYS A 55 -19.28 -13.75 -11.90
N ASN A 56 -19.30 -14.74 -12.78
CA ASN A 56 -20.53 -15.24 -13.38
C ASN A 56 -21.59 -15.18 -12.28
N MET A 57 -22.61 -14.35 -12.49
CA MET A 57 -23.75 -14.24 -11.60
C MET A 57 -24.62 -15.47 -11.80
N SER A 58 -24.07 -16.64 -11.48
CA SER A 58 -24.85 -17.85 -11.33
C SER A 58 -25.55 -17.75 -9.98
N ASP A 59 -26.86 -17.59 -10.04
CA ASP A 59 -27.78 -17.66 -8.92
C ASP A 59 -27.73 -19.08 -8.33
N ALA A 60 -26.70 -19.38 -7.53
CA ALA A 60 -26.63 -20.62 -6.75
C ALA A 60 -27.48 -20.51 -5.46
N GLY A 61 -28.60 -19.78 -5.56
CA GLY A 61 -29.59 -19.57 -4.52
C GLY A 61 -30.97 -20.00 -5.01
N SER A 62 -31.17 -21.32 -5.11
CA SER A 62 -32.44 -22.04 -5.38
C SER A 62 -32.89 -22.17 -6.84
N GLU A 63 -32.12 -22.89 -7.65
CA GLU A 63 -32.69 -23.76 -8.69
C GLU A 63 -33.21 -25.05 -8.03
N ASP A 64 -34.35 -24.97 -7.33
CA ASP A 64 -35.16 -26.16 -7.04
C ASP A 64 -36.48 -25.98 -7.82
N LEU A 65 -36.40 -26.11 -9.14
CA LEU A 65 -37.58 -26.31 -9.98
C LEU A 65 -38.09 -27.73 -9.79
N GLU A 66 -39.21 -27.81 -9.07
CA GLU A 66 -40.31 -28.75 -9.20
C GLU A 66 -39.97 -30.25 -9.34
N ASN A 67 -40.21 -30.98 -8.25
CA ASN A 67 -40.76 -32.32 -8.36
C ASN A 67 -42.04 -32.38 -7.53
N GLU A 68 -43.17 -32.04 -8.18
CA GLU A 68 -44.50 -32.20 -7.63
C GLU A 68 -44.83 -33.69 -7.51
N GLN A 69 -44.73 -34.23 -6.29
CA GLN A 69 -45.52 -35.39 -5.89
C GLN A 69 -45.91 -35.31 -4.41
N ASN A 70 -47.12 -34.79 -4.22
CA ASN A 70 -48.12 -35.30 -3.27
C ASN A 70 -47.94 -35.08 -1.76
N THR A 71 -47.54 -33.86 -1.36
CA THR A 71 -47.93 -33.28 -0.06
C THR A 71 -48.26 -31.82 -0.27
N LEU A 72 -49.54 -31.50 -0.46
CA LEU A 72 -49.99 -30.10 -0.49
C LEU A 72 -49.73 -29.51 0.90
N GLY A 73 -48.75 -28.61 0.99
CA GLY A 73 -48.48 -27.88 2.23
C GLY A 73 -49.70 -27.12 2.76
N GLU A 74 -49.64 -26.65 4.01
CA GLU A 74 -50.77 -26.01 4.68
C GLU A 74 -51.18 -24.72 3.96
N TYR A 75 -52.48 -24.55 3.68
CA TYR A 75 -53.03 -23.35 3.05
C TYR A 75 -54.24 -22.83 3.81
N GLU A 76 -54.22 -21.54 4.11
CA GLU A 76 -55.30 -20.76 4.72
C GLU A 76 -55.65 -19.60 3.79
N GLY A 77 -56.89 -19.53 3.29
CA GLY A 77 -57.31 -18.48 2.36
C GLY A 77 -58.55 -18.84 1.55
N GLU A 78 -58.96 -17.92 0.68
CA GLU A 78 -60.13 -18.07 -0.19
C GLU A 78 -59.92 -19.15 -1.28
N ARG A 79 -61.02 -19.72 -1.76
CA ARG A 79 -61.03 -20.73 -2.83
C ARG A 79 -62.14 -20.44 -3.83
N ASN A 80 -61.90 -20.78 -5.10
CA ASN A 80 -62.93 -20.68 -6.15
C ASN A 80 -63.88 -21.90 -6.14
N GLU A 81 -64.87 -21.91 -7.04
CA GLU A 81 -65.87 -22.99 -7.16
C GLU A 81 -65.24 -24.36 -7.48
N ALA A 82 -64.08 -24.40 -8.13
CA ALA A 82 -63.32 -25.61 -8.41
C ALA A 82 -62.48 -26.10 -7.21
N GLY A 83 -62.51 -25.37 -6.09
CA GLY A 83 -61.72 -25.67 -4.88
C GLY A 83 -60.26 -25.24 -4.96
N GLU A 84 -59.85 -24.53 -6.02
CA GLU A 84 -58.49 -24.01 -6.20
C GLU A 84 -58.25 -22.78 -5.33
N ARG A 85 -56.98 -22.52 -4.96
CA ARG A 85 -56.59 -21.31 -4.21
C ARG A 85 -56.97 -20.07 -5.02
N HIS A 86 -57.63 -19.10 -4.38
CA HIS A 86 -58.08 -17.86 -5.02
C HIS A 86 -58.07 -16.71 -4.01
N GLY A 87 -58.11 -15.45 -4.46
CA GLY A 87 -58.15 -14.30 -3.55
C GLY A 87 -56.90 -14.21 -2.68
N SER A 88 -57.02 -13.71 -1.44
CA SER A 88 -55.87 -13.61 -0.53
C SER A 88 -55.69 -14.90 0.28
N GLY A 89 -54.44 -15.34 0.45
CA GLY A 89 -54.15 -16.50 1.31
C GLY A 89 -52.68 -16.66 1.67
N ARG A 90 -52.43 -17.55 2.61
CA ARG A 90 -51.12 -17.93 3.14
C ARG A 90 -50.89 -19.42 2.95
N ALA A 91 -49.79 -19.78 2.29
CA ALA A 91 -49.35 -21.15 2.08
C ALA A 91 -47.99 -21.39 2.76
N VAL A 92 -47.88 -22.47 3.52
CA VAL A 92 -46.60 -23.04 3.96
C VAL A 92 -46.28 -24.19 3.02
N LEU A 93 -45.22 -24.06 2.23
CA LEU A 93 -44.80 -25.06 1.25
C LEU A 93 -44.09 -26.24 1.96
N PRO A 94 -44.05 -27.45 1.35
CA PRO A 94 -43.39 -28.62 1.95
C PRO A 94 -41.91 -28.42 2.28
N ASN A 95 -41.23 -27.55 1.54
CA ASN A 95 -39.84 -27.17 1.78
C ASN A 95 -39.65 -26.22 3.00
N GLY A 96 -40.75 -25.76 3.60
CA GLY A 96 -40.79 -24.81 4.71
C GLY A 96 -40.79 -23.34 4.30
N ASP A 97 -40.85 -23.04 3.00
CA ASP A 97 -41.06 -21.68 2.51
C ASP A 97 -42.49 -21.22 2.81
N VAL A 98 -42.69 -19.91 2.85
CA VAL A 98 -44.00 -19.31 3.12
C VAL A 98 -44.33 -18.30 2.03
N TYR A 99 -45.47 -18.47 1.39
CA TYR A 99 -46.05 -17.44 0.53
C TYR A 99 -47.31 -16.85 1.18
N GLU A 100 -47.41 -15.54 1.16
CA GLU A 100 -48.58 -14.80 1.62
C GLU A 100 -48.92 -13.74 0.56
N GLY A 101 -50.10 -13.85 -0.05
CA GLY A 101 -50.47 -12.97 -1.15
C GLY A 101 -51.69 -13.42 -1.90
N GLN A 102 -51.86 -12.83 -3.07
CA GLN A 102 -52.99 -13.06 -3.96
C GLN A 102 -52.80 -14.33 -4.81
N TYR A 103 -53.91 -15.01 -5.07
CA TYR A 103 -54.02 -16.22 -5.89
C TYR A 103 -55.10 -16.06 -6.94
N GLN A 104 -54.86 -16.63 -8.12
CA GLN A 104 -55.85 -16.77 -9.18
C GLN A 104 -55.72 -18.16 -9.80
N ASN A 105 -56.83 -18.90 -9.83
CA ASN A 105 -56.93 -20.27 -10.39
C ASN A 105 -55.80 -21.20 -9.91
N GLY A 106 -55.56 -21.23 -8.60
CA GLY A 106 -54.54 -22.07 -7.98
C GLY A 106 -53.10 -21.53 -8.04
N GLN A 107 -52.84 -20.45 -8.79
CA GLN A 107 -51.51 -19.90 -9.00
C GLN A 107 -51.33 -18.57 -8.26
N ARG A 108 -50.11 -18.26 -7.80
CA ARG A 108 -49.76 -16.94 -7.27
C ARG A 108 -49.96 -15.89 -8.35
N HIS A 109 -50.70 -14.85 -8.03
CA HIS A 109 -51.05 -13.77 -8.97
C HIS A 109 -51.23 -12.47 -8.20
N GLY A 110 -50.84 -11.32 -8.76
CA GLY A 110 -50.94 -10.03 -8.08
C GLY A 110 -49.90 -9.88 -6.95
N GLN A 111 -50.22 -9.09 -5.93
CA GLN A 111 -49.25 -8.76 -4.87
C GLN A 111 -49.03 -9.92 -3.89
N GLY A 112 -47.77 -10.20 -3.55
CA GLY A 112 -47.43 -11.21 -2.55
C GLY A 112 -46.02 -11.10 -1.98
N THR A 113 -45.84 -11.75 -0.83
CA THR A 113 -44.57 -11.91 -0.14
C THR A 113 -44.20 -13.39 -0.11
N TYR A 114 -43.03 -13.74 -0.64
CA TYR A 114 -42.45 -15.07 -0.55
C TYR A 114 -41.25 -15.03 0.39
N ARG A 115 -41.25 -15.88 1.41
CA ARG A 115 -40.18 -16.02 2.40
C ARG A 115 -39.56 -17.38 2.24
N PHE A 116 -38.28 -17.39 1.89
CA PHE A 116 -37.51 -18.60 1.75
C PHE A 116 -37.03 -19.04 3.14
N LYS A 117 -37.08 -20.34 3.44
CA LYS A 117 -36.56 -20.90 4.69
C LYS A 117 -35.10 -20.54 4.94
N LYS A 118 -34.32 -20.38 3.86
CA LYS A 118 -32.89 -20.01 3.87
C LYS A 118 -32.64 -18.50 4.07
N GLY A 119 -33.66 -17.70 4.38
CA GLY A 119 -33.52 -16.29 4.78
C GLY A 119 -33.71 -15.25 3.67
N ALA A 120 -33.81 -15.67 2.41
CA ALA A 120 -34.18 -14.77 1.31
C ALA A 120 -35.66 -14.37 1.41
N LYS A 121 -36.01 -13.23 0.81
CA LYS A 121 -37.40 -12.74 0.78
C LYS A 121 -37.67 -12.00 -0.52
N TYR A 122 -38.79 -12.29 -1.17
CA TYR A 122 -39.33 -11.47 -2.25
C TYR A 122 -40.64 -10.80 -1.82
N VAL A 123 -40.82 -9.55 -2.21
CA VAL A 123 -42.07 -8.79 -2.05
C VAL A 123 -42.38 -8.13 -3.39
N GLY A 124 -43.49 -8.47 -4.02
CA GLY A 124 -43.84 -7.86 -5.30
C GLY A 124 -44.96 -8.57 -6.03
N ASN A 125 -45.08 -8.24 -7.31
CA ASN A 125 -46.11 -8.77 -8.19
C ASN A 125 -45.76 -10.17 -8.72
N TYR A 126 -46.80 -10.98 -8.86
CA TYR A 126 -46.75 -12.31 -9.46
C TYR A 126 -47.73 -12.41 -10.63
N VAL A 127 -47.34 -13.15 -11.66
CA VAL A 127 -48.22 -13.57 -12.75
C VAL A 127 -47.93 -15.05 -13.02
N HIS A 128 -48.95 -15.90 -12.86
CA HIS A 128 -48.84 -17.34 -13.12
C HIS A 128 -47.66 -17.99 -12.39
N ASN A 129 -47.60 -17.81 -11.06
CA ASN A 129 -46.53 -18.30 -10.18
C ASN A 129 -45.14 -17.63 -10.31
N MET A 130 -44.90 -16.84 -11.36
CA MET A 130 -43.62 -16.16 -11.61
C MET A 130 -43.64 -14.72 -11.09
N LYS A 131 -42.50 -14.22 -10.60
CA LYS A 131 -42.30 -12.79 -10.30
C LYS A 131 -42.38 -12.00 -11.60
N ASP A 132 -43.30 -11.03 -11.66
CA ASP A 132 -43.54 -10.25 -12.88
C ASP A 132 -44.13 -8.88 -12.51
N GLY A 133 -43.55 -7.79 -13.02
CA GLY A 133 -43.83 -6.41 -12.60
C GLY A 133 -42.85 -5.92 -11.53
N GLU A 134 -43.26 -4.92 -10.74
CA GLU A 134 -42.37 -4.33 -9.71
C GLU A 134 -42.24 -5.22 -8.48
N GLY A 135 -41.02 -5.33 -7.94
CA GLY A 135 -40.78 -6.06 -6.70
C GLY A 135 -39.38 -5.88 -6.11
N SER A 136 -39.27 -6.16 -4.82
CA SER A 136 -38.04 -6.13 -4.04
C SER A 136 -37.62 -7.54 -3.62
N PHE A 137 -36.37 -7.90 -3.91
CA PHE A 137 -35.76 -9.16 -3.45
C PHE A 137 -34.65 -8.84 -2.44
N TYR A 138 -34.70 -9.51 -1.30
CA TYR A 138 -33.74 -9.41 -0.20
C TYR A 138 -32.98 -10.73 -0.15
N TYR A 139 -31.66 -10.68 -0.29
CA TYR A 139 -30.80 -11.86 -0.31
C TYR A 139 -30.25 -12.15 1.10
N PRO A 140 -29.87 -13.41 1.40
CA PRO A 140 -29.33 -13.78 2.72
C PRO A 140 -28.01 -13.10 3.08
N ASP A 141 -27.24 -12.67 2.08
CA ASP A 141 -25.97 -11.96 2.26
C ASP A 141 -26.14 -10.48 2.62
N GLY A 142 -27.38 -9.99 2.69
CA GLY A 142 -27.71 -8.58 2.95
C GLY A 142 -27.83 -7.73 1.69
N SER A 143 -27.57 -8.27 0.50
CA SER A 143 -27.83 -7.57 -0.75
C SER A 143 -29.34 -7.44 -1.03
N LYS A 144 -29.70 -6.51 -1.90
CA LYS A 144 -31.09 -6.17 -2.20
C LYS A 144 -31.24 -5.75 -3.66
N TYR A 145 -32.28 -6.21 -4.33
CA TYR A 145 -32.73 -5.68 -5.61
C TYR A 145 -34.11 -5.07 -5.48
N GLU A 146 -34.33 -3.92 -6.11
CA GLU A 146 -35.62 -3.25 -6.22
C GLU A 146 -35.83 -2.80 -7.66
N GLY A 147 -36.87 -3.31 -8.32
CA GLY A 147 -37.17 -2.88 -9.69
C GLY A 147 -38.07 -3.86 -10.41
N SER A 148 -38.07 -3.77 -11.74
CA SER A 148 -38.94 -4.59 -12.56
C SER A 148 -38.44 -6.03 -12.70
N TRP A 149 -39.40 -6.94 -12.82
CA TRP A 149 -39.23 -8.37 -13.02
C TRP A 149 -40.05 -8.82 -14.23
N VAL A 150 -39.54 -9.77 -14.99
CA VAL A 150 -40.28 -10.45 -16.07
C VAL A 150 -39.94 -11.92 -16.01
N LYS A 151 -40.95 -12.77 -15.77
CA LYS A 151 -40.79 -14.23 -15.68
C LYS A 151 -39.62 -14.65 -14.79
N ASP A 152 -39.65 -14.21 -13.53
CA ASP A 152 -38.62 -14.46 -12.51
C ASP A 152 -37.25 -13.80 -12.72
N MET A 153 -37.04 -13.13 -13.86
CA MET A 153 -35.78 -12.45 -14.18
C MET A 153 -35.83 -10.96 -13.87
N ARG A 154 -34.74 -10.42 -13.31
CA ARG A 154 -34.58 -8.96 -13.21
C ARG A 154 -34.55 -8.36 -14.62
N HIS A 155 -35.38 -7.35 -14.84
CA HIS A 155 -35.57 -6.75 -16.15
C HIS A 155 -35.92 -5.27 -15.99
N GLY A 156 -35.89 -4.50 -17.08
CA GLY A 156 -36.36 -3.11 -17.06
C GLY A 156 -35.43 -2.24 -16.23
N HIS A 157 -35.95 -1.38 -15.36
CA HIS A 157 -35.13 -0.51 -14.50
C HIS A 157 -35.12 -1.04 -13.06
N GLY A 158 -33.98 -0.92 -12.39
CA GLY A 158 -33.87 -1.34 -10.99
C GLY A 158 -32.58 -0.91 -10.31
N ILE A 159 -32.63 -0.93 -8.98
CA ILE A 159 -31.53 -0.63 -8.08
C ILE A 159 -31.10 -1.94 -7.41
N TYR A 160 -29.83 -2.27 -7.54
CA TYR A 160 -29.20 -3.35 -6.79
C TYR A 160 -28.23 -2.76 -5.78
N THR A 161 -28.46 -3.03 -4.50
CA THR A 161 -27.54 -2.71 -3.40
C THR A 161 -26.80 -3.98 -3.02
N TYR A 162 -25.48 -3.98 -3.17
CA TYR A 162 -24.62 -5.10 -2.83
C TYR A 162 -24.35 -5.14 -1.32
N SER A 163 -23.95 -6.30 -0.81
CA SER A 163 -23.62 -6.50 0.61
C SER A 163 -22.41 -5.68 1.07
N ASN A 164 -21.53 -5.24 0.15
CA ASN A 164 -20.42 -4.32 0.40
C ASN A 164 -20.84 -2.82 0.40
N GLY A 165 -22.12 -2.52 0.18
CA GLY A 165 -22.67 -1.17 0.11
C GLY A 165 -22.65 -0.54 -1.29
N ASP A 166 -21.99 -1.15 -2.28
CA ASP A 166 -22.04 -0.66 -3.67
C ASP A 166 -23.48 -0.63 -4.16
N THR A 167 -23.75 0.24 -5.14
CA THR A 167 -25.07 0.31 -5.77
C THR A 167 -24.97 0.35 -7.28
N HIS A 168 -25.89 -0.35 -7.95
CA HIS A 168 -26.13 -0.19 -9.38
C HIS A 168 -27.58 0.22 -9.60
N GLU A 169 -27.80 1.41 -10.14
CA GLU A 169 -29.11 1.92 -10.57
C GLU A 169 -29.11 2.04 -12.08
N GLY A 170 -29.93 1.25 -12.77
CA GLY A 170 -29.88 1.22 -14.23
C GLY A 170 -30.81 0.21 -14.86
N GLN A 171 -30.61 -0.03 -16.15
CA GLN A 171 -31.38 -1.04 -16.87
C GLN A 171 -30.83 -2.45 -16.60
N TRP A 172 -31.73 -3.42 -16.65
CA TRP A 172 -31.47 -4.83 -16.43
C TRP A 172 -32.09 -5.64 -17.56
N HIS A 173 -31.40 -6.67 -18.01
CA HIS A 173 -31.91 -7.62 -18.99
C HIS A 173 -31.47 -9.02 -18.57
N GLN A 174 -32.43 -9.88 -18.25
CA GLN A 174 -32.18 -11.28 -17.89
C GLN A 174 -31.10 -11.42 -16.79
N HIS A 175 -31.32 -10.74 -15.65
CA HIS A 175 -30.40 -10.70 -14.50
C HIS A 175 -29.10 -9.90 -14.65
N GLU A 176 -28.73 -9.54 -15.88
CA GLU A 176 -27.52 -8.78 -16.19
C GLU A 176 -27.78 -7.27 -16.23
N ARG A 177 -26.77 -6.47 -15.85
CA ARG A 177 -26.79 -5.02 -16.06
C ARG A 177 -26.73 -4.75 -17.55
N HIS A 178 -27.61 -3.88 -18.04
CA HIS A 178 -27.73 -3.56 -19.45
C HIS A 178 -28.09 -2.08 -19.64
N GLY A 179 -28.01 -1.57 -20.87
CA GLY A 179 -28.46 -0.22 -21.22
C GLY A 179 -27.76 0.87 -20.40
N GLN A 180 -28.47 1.95 -20.04
CA GLN A 180 -27.89 3.02 -19.23
C GLN A 180 -27.96 2.69 -17.73
N GLY A 181 -26.87 2.97 -17.01
CA GLY A 181 -26.82 2.75 -15.56
C GLY A 181 -25.72 3.55 -14.86
N THR A 182 -25.93 3.78 -13.57
CA THR A 182 -24.96 4.36 -12.65
C THR A 182 -24.52 3.30 -11.66
N TYR A 183 -23.21 3.06 -11.55
CA TYR A 183 -22.62 2.25 -10.51
C TYR A 183 -21.87 3.13 -9.53
N HIS A 184 -22.21 3.06 -8.25
CA HIS A 184 -21.54 3.79 -7.18
C HIS A 184 -20.75 2.83 -6.31
N TYR A 185 -19.45 3.10 -6.20
CA TYR A 185 -18.52 2.33 -5.39
C TYR A 185 -18.52 2.90 -3.98
N HIS A 186 -19.14 2.19 -3.03
CA HIS A 186 -19.33 2.70 -1.67
C HIS A 186 -18.00 2.97 -0.95
N SER A 187 -17.01 2.09 -1.16
CA SER A 187 -15.71 2.18 -0.50
C SER A 187 -14.83 3.35 -0.98
N THR A 188 -14.94 3.74 -2.25
CA THR A 188 -14.09 4.78 -2.85
C THR A 188 -14.83 6.10 -3.08
N GLY A 189 -16.17 6.10 -2.99
CA GLY A 189 -17.01 7.21 -3.43
C GLY A 189 -16.97 7.47 -4.93
N SER A 190 -16.30 6.59 -5.71
CA SER A 190 -16.24 6.71 -7.16
C SER A 190 -17.58 6.34 -7.76
N MET A 191 -17.85 6.84 -8.96
CA MET A 191 -19.03 6.43 -9.71
C MET A 191 -18.73 6.28 -11.20
N TYR A 192 -19.34 5.29 -11.82
CA TYR A 192 -19.44 5.18 -13.27
C TYR A 192 -20.87 5.48 -13.69
N ARG A 193 -21.06 6.31 -14.71
CA ARG A 193 -22.33 6.56 -15.38
C ARG A 193 -22.15 6.35 -16.87
N GLY A 194 -22.82 5.36 -17.44
CA GLY A 194 -22.69 5.07 -18.87
C GLY A 194 -23.46 3.84 -19.29
N SER A 195 -23.09 3.32 -20.46
CA SER A 195 -23.76 2.16 -21.02
C SER A 195 -23.17 0.85 -20.50
N TRP A 196 -24.03 -0.15 -20.37
CA TRP A 196 -23.71 -1.48 -19.90
C TRP A 196 -24.19 -2.50 -20.94
N ASP A 197 -23.35 -3.49 -21.21
CA ASP A 197 -23.73 -4.67 -21.98
C ASP A 197 -23.29 -5.93 -21.24
N ASN A 198 -24.25 -6.82 -20.97
CA ASN A 198 -24.03 -8.10 -20.27
C ASN A 198 -23.13 -7.96 -19.03
N GLY A 199 -23.46 -6.99 -18.17
CA GLY A 199 -22.74 -6.76 -16.92
C GLY A 199 -21.43 -5.98 -17.06
N ARG A 200 -21.02 -5.53 -18.25
CA ARG A 200 -19.76 -4.81 -18.50
C ARG A 200 -20.01 -3.37 -18.97
N MET A 201 -19.14 -2.44 -18.61
CA MET A 201 -19.16 -1.07 -19.14
C MET A 201 -18.80 -1.10 -20.63
N GLU A 202 -19.62 -0.44 -21.45
CA GLU A 202 -19.54 -0.46 -22.91
C GLU A 202 -19.99 0.90 -23.47
N GLY A 203 -19.42 1.33 -24.59
CA GLY A 203 -19.75 2.60 -25.23
C GLY A 203 -19.36 3.83 -24.40
N GLU A 204 -20.03 4.96 -24.63
CA GLU A 204 -19.72 6.22 -23.94
C GLU A 204 -20.09 6.16 -22.45
N GLY A 205 -19.21 6.70 -21.62
CA GLY A 205 -19.43 6.80 -20.18
C GLY A 205 -18.61 7.90 -19.51
N GLU A 206 -18.99 8.18 -18.28
CA GLU A 206 -18.32 9.08 -17.37
C GLU A 206 -17.90 8.31 -16.13
N TYR A 207 -16.62 8.40 -15.78
CA TYR A 207 -16.08 7.85 -14.54
C TYR A 207 -15.61 8.98 -13.64
N VAL A 208 -16.23 9.13 -12.48
CA VAL A 208 -15.93 10.18 -11.50
C VAL A 208 -15.14 9.57 -10.34
N HIS A 209 -14.01 10.17 -10.02
CA HIS A 209 -13.17 9.77 -8.90
C HIS A 209 -12.55 11.00 -8.23
N SER A 210 -12.93 11.24 -6.97
CA SER A 210 -12.41 12.35 -6.18
C SER A 210 -12.57 13.71 -6.91
N ASN A 211 -11.45 14.37 -7.24
CA ASN A 211 -11.35 15.71 -7.84
C ASN A 211 -11.29 15.73 -9.38
N HIS A 212 -11.57 14.61 -10.03
CA HIS A 212 -11.59 14.54 -11.49
C HIS A 212 -12.64 13.55 -12.01
N ARG A 213 -13.03 13.75 -13.26
CA ARG A 213 -13.87 12.79 -14.00
C ARG A 213 -13.29 12.56 -15.38
N TYR A 214 -13.29 11.32 -15.82
CA TYR A 214 -13.00 10.93 -17.19
C TYR A 214 -14.31 10.82 -17.98
N GLN A 215 -14.32 11.33 -19.21
CA GLN A 215 -15.41 11.20 -20.16
C GLN A 215 -14.87 10.62 -21.47
N GLY A 216 -15.41 9.49 -21.90
CA GLY A 216 -15.01 8.84 -23.16
C GLY A 216 -15.57 7.43 -23.32
N GLY A 217 -15.04 6.70 -24.29
CA GLY A 217 -15.48 5.35 -24.62
C GLY A 217 -14.95 4.27 -23.66
N PHE A 218 -15.74 3.22 -23.49
CA PHE A 218 -15.40 2.01 -22.74
C PHE A 218 -15.69 0.77 -23.58
N VAL A 219 -14.82 -0.23 -23.49
CA VAL A 219 -15.03 -1.56 -24.08
C VAL A 219 -14.65 -2.60 -23.02
N ARG A 220 -15.59 -3.49 -22.68
CA ARG A 220 -15.38 -4.54 -21.67
C ARG A 220 -14.76 -4.03 -20.35
N ASN A 221 -15.32 -2.97 -19.79
CA ASN A 221 -14.85 -2.29 -18.56
C ASN A 221 -13.55 -1.46 -18.67
N ALA A 222 -12.87 -1.45 -19.83
CA ALA A 222 -11.65 -0.67 -20.02
C ALA A 222 -11.93 0.61 -20.83
N PRO A 223 -11.36 1.77 -20.45
CA PRO A 223 -11.49 2.98 -21.25
C PRO A 223 -10.76 2.81 -22.59
N THR A 224 -11.27 3.42 -23.65
CA THR A 224 -10.73 3.28 -25.00
C THR A 224 -10.98 4.53 -25.84
N GLY A 225 -10.10 4.76 -26.82
CA GLY A 225 -10.27 5.80 -27.81
C GLY A 225 -10.20 7.21 -27.23
N PRO A 226 -10.71 8.22 -27.97
CA PRO A 226 -10.65 9.61 -27.55
C PRO A 226 -11.48 9.86 -26.29
N GLY A 227 -10.99 10.71 -25.41
CA GLY A 227 -11.71 11.15 -24.22
C GLY A 227 -11.13 12.42 -23.61
N LYS A 228 -11.64 12.80 -22.45
CA LYS A 228 -11.10 13.93 -21.68
C LYS A 228 -11.22 13.71 -20.17
N TYR A 229 -10.24 14.22 -19.45
CA TYR A 229 -10.33 14.43 -18.01
C TYR A 229 -10.80 15.84 -17.70
N VAL A 230 -11.81 15.98 -16.85
CA VAL A 230 -12.31 17.27 -16.35
C VAL A 230 -11.98 17.38 -14.87
N PHE A 231 -11.31 18.47 -14.49
CA PHE A 231 -10.87 18.77 -13.12
C PHE A 231 -11.68 19.92 -12.51
N ASP A 232 -11.64 20.09 -11.19
CA ASP A 232 -12.46 21.06 -10.41
C ASP A 232 -12.37 22.53 -10.87
N LEU A 233 -11.27 22.93 -11.52
CA LEU A 233 -11.12 24.28 -12.10
C LEU A 233 -11.75 24.43 -13.51
N ASN A 234 -12.58 23.47 -13.94
CA ASN A 234 -13.09 23.34 -15.32
C ASN A 234 -11.97 23.32 -16.37
N CYS A 235 -10.79 22.84 -15.97
CA CYS A 235 -9.70 22.53 -16.86
C CYS A 235 -9.97 21.15 -17.48
N GLU A 236 -9.84 21.03 -18.79
CA GLU A 236 -10.02 19.77 -19.51
C GLU A 236 -8.70 19.33 -20.11
N GLN A 237 -8.26 18.09 -19.84
CA GLN A 237 -7.17 17.46 -20.58
C GLN A 237 -7.76 16.48 -21.58
N HIS A 238 -7.62 16.79 -22.87
CA HIS A 238 -8.04 15.94 -23.99
C HIS A 238 -6.93 14.96 -24.34
N GLY A 239 -7.30 13.72 -24.64
CA GLY A 239 -6.36 12.66 -24.97
C GLY A 239 -7.06 11.44 -25.54
N GLU A 240 -6.34 10.32 -25.63
CA GLU A 240 -6.90 9.04 -26.07
C GLU A 240 -6.31 7.86 -25.29
N PHE A 241 -7.12 6.83 -25.03
CA PHE A 241 -6.66 5.54 -24.52
C PHE A 241 -6.36 4.59 -25.68
N ILE A 242 -5.16 4.01 -25.65
CA ILE A 242 -4.75 2.93 -26.57
C ILE A 242 -4.57 1.63 -25.82
N GLN A 243 -4.96 0.51 -26.44
CA GLN A 243 -4.69 -0.83 -25.92
C GLN A 243 -3.24 -1.21 -26.22
N VAL A 244 -2.55 -1.74 -25.22
CA VAL A 244 -1.19 -2.27 -25.34
C VAL A 244 -1.32 -3.79 -25.33
N GLU A 245 -1.06 -4.43 -26.47
CA GLU A 245 -1.00 -5.89 -26.53
C GLU A 245 0.27 -6.39 -25.82
N GLN A 246 0.11 -7.28 -24.84
CA GLN A 246 1.23 -8.06 -24.30
C GLN A 246 1.36 -9.36 -25.10
N ASP A 247 2.57 -9.69 -25.53
CA ASP A 247 2.88 -10.98 -26.14
C ASP A 247 2.60 -12.11 -25.12
N LYS A 248 1.67 -13.01 -25.45
CA LYS A 248 1.35 -14.19 -24.61
C LYS A 248 2.58 -15.09 -24.47
N ALA A 249 2.98 -15.39 -23.23
CA ALA A 249 3.91 -16.47 -22.96
C ALA A 249 3.26 -17.84 -23.33
N PRO A 250 4.00 -18.79 -23.94
CA PRO A 250 3.42 -20.06 -24.34
C PRO A 250 3.15 -20.94 -23.10
N GLY A 251 1.88 -21.14 -22.75
CA GLY A 251 1.49 -22.13 -21.72
C GLY A 251 0.25 -21.81 -20.87
N GLU A 252 -0.37 -20.64 -21.00
CA GLU A 252 -1.62 -20.34 -20.27
C GLU A 252 -2.84 -20.92 -20.97
N TRP A 253 -3.57 -21.79 -20.25
CA TRP A 253 -4.81 -22.40 -20.72
C TRP A 253 -5.96 -21.39 -20.72
N ASP A 254 -6.80 -21.49 -21.76
CA ASP A 254 -7.91 -20.62 -22.08
C ASP A 254 -9.01 -20.62 -20.99
N ASP A 255 -8.92 -19.70 -20.03
CA ASP A 255 -10.11 -19.19 -19.31
C ASP A 255 -9.90 -17.80 -18.66
N ILE A 256 -8.76 -17.17 -18.90
CA ILE A 256 -8.47 -15.79 -18.50
C ILE A 256 -8.38 -15.00 -19.80
N GLY A 257 -9.43 -14.23 -20.12
CA GLY A 257 -9.40 -13.31 -21.25
C GLY A 257 -8.15 -12.39 -21.19
N PRO A 258 -7.64 -11.94 -22.34
CA PRO A 258 -6.38 -11.18 -22.38
C PRO A 258 -6.45 -9.95 -21.46
N ARG A 259 -5.46 -9.82 -20.55
CA ARG A 259 -5.20 -8.57 -19.83
C ARG A 259 -4.82 -7.51 -20.86
N THR A 260 -5.75 -6.64 -21.21
CA THR A 260 -5.46 -5.45 -22.02
C THR A 260 -4.99 -4.35 -21.10
N ASP A 261 -3.69 -4.07 -21.10
CA ASP A 261 -3.17 -2.85 -20.50
C ASP A 261 -3.63 -1.67 -21.37
N VAL A 262 -4.05 -0.58 -20.73
CA VAL A 262 -4.49 0.65 -21.41
C VAL A 262 -3.56 1.80 -21.07
N LEU A 263 -3.17 2.57 -22.09
CA LEU A 263 -2.26 3.71 -21.98
C LEU A 263 -2.97 4.99 -22.43
N TRP A 264 -2.96 6.02 -21.58
CA TRP A 264 -3.48 7.36 -21.88
C TRP A 264 -2.42 8.21 -22.58
N ILE A 265 -2.78 8.78 -23.72
CA ILE A 265 -1.94 9.69 -24.50
C ILE A 265 -2.57 11.09 -24.47
N PRO A 266 -2.03 12.04 -23.69
CA PRO A 266 -2.55 13.40 -23.66
C PRO A 266 -2.26 14.15 -24.98
N LYS A 267 -3.25 14.92 -25.47
CA LYS A 267 -3.17 15.69 -26.73
C LYS A 267 -3.09 17.20 -26.50
N TYR A 268 -4.05 17.79 -25.77
CA TYR A 268 -4.08 19.22 -25.46
C TYR A 268 -4.95 19.52 -24.23
N ILE A 269 -4.90 20.76 -23.75
CA ILE A 269 -5.70 21.24 -22.62
C ILE A 269 -6.64 22.37 -23.09
N SER A 270 -7.89 22.39 -22.65
CA SER A 270 -8.89 23.44 -22.92
C SER A 270 -9.60 23.91 -21.64
N GLY A 271 -10.17 25.13 -21.66
CA GLY A 271 -10.96 25.71 -20.56
C GLY A 271 -10.76 27.23 -20.40
N THR A 272 -11.85 27.98 -20.18
CA THR A 272 -11.83 29.44 -20.04
C THR A 272 -11.67 29.89 -18.59
N SER A 273 -10.58 30.62 -18.30
CA SER A 273 -10.51 31.51 -17.14
C SER A 273 -11.32 32.77 -17.42
N HIS A 274 -12.54 32.85 -16.89
CA HIS A 274 -13.15 34.13 -16.55
C HIS A 274 -12.59 34.59 -15.20
N ASN A 275 -11.29 34.89 -15.14
CA ASN A 275 -10.78 35.76 -14.08
C ASN A 275 -9.58 36.58 -14.57
N ARG A 276 -9.78 37.90 -14.56
CA ARG A 276 -8.79 38.91 -14.95
C ARG A 276 -7.62 38.89 -13.97
N ASN A 277 -6.60 38.10 -14.24
CA ASN A 277 -5.25 38.36 -13.73
C ASN A 277 -4.21 37.88 -14.74
N THR A 278 -3.80 38.82 -15.60
CA THR A 278 -2.92 38.62 -16.77
C THR A 278 -1.45 38.31 -16.42
N ALA A 279 -1.10 38.21 -15.13
CA ALA A 279 0.25 37.85 -14.68
C ALA A 279 0.48 36.32 -14.66
N ALA A 280 -0.49 35.53 -14.17
CA ALA A 280 -0.34 34.08 -14.04
C ALA A 280 -0.35 33.33 -15.39
N LEU A 281 -1.05 33.86 -16.40
CA LEU A 281 -1.13 33.27 -17.74
C LEU A 281 0.15 33.45 -18.57
N LYS A 282 0.93 34.53 -18.32
CA LYS A 282 2.26 34.69 -18.93
C LYS A 282 3.24 33.67 -18.35
N ASP A 283 3.15 33.37 -17.06
CA ASP A 283 4.03 32.39 -16.41
C ASP A 283 3.70 30.95 -16.85
N LEU A 284 2.42 30.58 -17.02
CA LEU A 284 2.06 29.21 -17.42
C LEU A 284 2.42 28.90 -18.88
N ARG A 285 2.17 29.84 -19.82
CA ARG A 285 2.64 29.69 -21.22
C ARG A 285 4.17 29.63 -21.29
N THR A 286 4.85 30.44 -20.48
CA THR A 286 6.32 30.45 -20.42
C THR A 286 6.88 29.18 -19.78
N LEU A 287 6.19 28.60 -18.79
CA LEU A 287 6.60 27.36 -18.13
C LEU A 287 6.43 26.14 -19.05
N VAL A 288 5.31 26.04 -19.77
CA VAL A 288 5.07 24.93 -20.72
C VAL A 288 6.00 25.03 -21.94
N LEU A 289 6.24 26.23 -22.49
CA LEU A 289 7.22 26.43 -23.56
C LEU A 289 8.67 26.19 -23.08
N LYS A 290 9.01 26.56 -21.84
CA LYS A 290 10.33 26.27 -21.26
C LYS A 290 10.55 24.77 -21.06
N THR A 291 9.55 24.01 -20.65
CA THR A 291 9.64 22.54 -20.49
C THR A 291 9.80 21.84 -21.85
N LEU A 292 9.14 22.35 -22.90
CA LEU A 292 9.29 21.81 -24.26
C LEU A 292 10.67 22.13 -24.86
N VAL A 293 11.17 23.36 -24.67
CA VAL A 293 12.51 23.77 -25.13
C VAL A 293 13.61 23.06 -24.33
N LEU A 294 13.47 22.89 -23.01
CA LEU A 294 14.43 22.12 -22.19
C LEU A 294 14.50 20.65 -22.62
N ARG A 295 13.36 19.99 -22.88
CA ARG A 295 13.35 18.60 -23.38
C ARG A 295 14.04 18.49 -24.75
N THR A 296 13.86 19.48 -25.62
CA THR A 296 14.51 19.50 -26.94
C THR A 296 16.01 19.81 -26.84
N LEU A 297 16.43 20.65 -25.89
CA LEU A 297 17.83 21.01 -25.66
C LEU A 297 18.60 19.86 -24.98
N VAL A 298 17.97 19.15 -24.03
CA VAL A 298 18.50 17.95 -23.37
C VAL A 298 18.65 16.80 -24.36
N LEU A 299 17.69 16.58 -25.27
CA LEU A 299 17.87 15.60 -26.34
C LEU A 299 19.03 15.96 -27.27
N LYS A 300 19.18 17.25 -27.63
CA LYS A 300 20.29 17.70 -28.50
C LYS A 300 21.65 17.58 -27.81
N THR A 301 21.79 17.89 -26.53
CA THR A 301 23.05 17.69 -25.78
C THR A 301 23.35 16.22 -25.51
N LEU A 302 22.33 15.38 -25.32
CA LEU A 302 22.51 13.94 -25.16
C LEU A 302 23.03 13.31 -26.47
N VAL A 303 22.48 13.71 -27.62
CA VAL A 303 22.93 13.28 -28.96
C VAL A 303 24.33 13.80 -29.28
N LEU A 304 24.63 15.08 -28.97
CA LEU A 304 25.97 15.64 -29.19
C LEU A 304 27.03 14.95 -28.30
N ARG A 305 26.68 14.65 -27.04
CA ARG A 305 27.56 13.90 -26.12
C ARG A 305 27.78 12.47 -26.58
N THR A 306 26.75 11.78 -27.09
CA THR A 306 26.93 10.43 -27.66
C THR A 306 27.76 10.45 -28.94
N LEU A 307 27.63 11.48 -29.78
CA LEU A 307 28.43 11.63 -31.00
C LEU A 307 29.90 11.89 -30.66
N VAL A 308 30.19 12.82 -29.74
CA VAL A 308 31.55 13.13 -29.28
C VAL A 308 32.20 11.90 -28.63
N LEU A 309 31.48 11.19 -27.75
CA LEU A 309 31.98 9.94 -27.16
C LEU A 309 32.27 8.88 -28.23
N LYS A 310 31.41 8.72 -29.24
CA LYS A 310 31.63 7.77 -30.33
C LYS A 310 32.87 8.13 -31.16
N THR A 311 33.09 9.40 -31.49
CA THR A 311 34.32 9.84 -32.19
C THR A 311 35.59 9.70 -31.34
N LEU A 312 35.50 9.92 -30.04
CA LEU A 312 36.63 9.78 -29.12
C LEU A 312 37.03 8.31 -28.94
N VAL A 313 36.03 7.43 -28.77
CA VAL A 313 36.22 5.98 -28.70
C VAL A 313 36.78 5.44 -30.02
N LEU A 314 36.31 5.93 -31.17
CA LEU A 314 36.82 5.51 -32.48
C LEU A 314 38.29 5.97 -32.68
N ARG A 315 38.66 7.18 -32.25
CA ARG A 315 40.06 7.66 -32.30
C ARG A 315 40.97 6.85 -31.37
N ILE A 316 40.51 6.51 -30.17
CA ILE A 316 41.27 5.68 -29.22
C ILE A 316 41.43 4.23 -29.76
N LEU A 317 40.42 3.68 -30.43
CA LEU A 317 40.50 2.35 -31.06
C LEU A 317 41.49 2.33 -32.24
N VAL A 318 41.51 3.39 -33.07
CA VAL A 318 42.43 3.53 -34.20
C VAL A 318 43.87 3.73 -33.72
N LEU A 319 44.09 4.51 -32.66
CA LEU A 319 45.43 4.67 -32.03
C LEU A 319 45.94 3.37 -31.40
N LYS A 320 45.06 2.56 -30.78
CA LYS A 320 45.45 1.25 -30.24
C LYS A 320 45.75 0.21 -31.31
N THR A 321 45.14 0.29 -32.49
CA THR A 321 45.43 -0.63 -33.61
C THR A 321 46.67 -0.22 -34.41
N LEU A 322 47.06 1.06 -34.41
CA LEU A 322 48.29 1.53 -35.07
C LEU A 322 49.58 1.22 -34.27
N VAL A 323 49.50 1.17 -32.93
CA VAL A 323 50.67 0.91 -32.05
C VAL A 323 51.04 -0.58 -31.95
N LEU A 324 50.16 -1.50 -32.38
CA LEU A 324 50.40 -2.95 -32.32
C LEU A 324 50.92 -3.57 -33.63
N ARG A 325 51.40 -2.76 -34.58
CA ARG A 325 52.05 -3.25 -35.81
C ARG A 325 53.35 -2.50 -36.12
N THR A 326 54.37 -2.69 -35.28
CA THR A 326 55.76 -2.44 -35.67
C THR A 326 56.64 -3.60 -35.18
N PRO A 327 57.39 -4.29 -36.07
CA PRO A 327 58.38 -5.26 -35.66
C PRO A 327 59.72 -4.55 -35.43
N VAL A 328 60.31 -4.69 -34.24
CA VAL A 328 61.69 -4.27 -34.00
C VAL A 328 62.56 -5.51 -33.83
N LEU A 329 63.36 -5.77 -34.85
CA LEU A 329 64.53 -6.63 -34.84
C LEU A 329 65.74 -5.81 -34.34
N GLY A 330 66.67 -6.49 -33.65
CA GLY A 330 68.07 -6.06 -33.54
C GLY A 330 68.52 -5.68 -32.13
N GLY A 331 69.39 -6.52 -31.55
CA GLY A 331 69.90 -6.38 -30.19
C GLY A 331 71.18 -5.56 -30.04
N ALA A 332 71.56 -5.31 -28.78
CA ALA A 332 72.93 -5.36 -28.27
C ALA A 332 72.92 -5.06 -26.76
N ALA A 333 73.88 -5.68 -26.08
CA ALA A 333 74.28 -5.68 -24.67
C ALA A 333 73.96 -4.44 -23.79
N VAL A 334 73.79 -4.66 -22.49
CA VAL A 334 74.79 -4.32 -21.43
C VAL A 334 74.32 -4.87 -20.08
N THR A 335 75.28 -5.48 -19.39
CA THR A 335 75.31 -6.13 -18.07
C THR A 335 74.92 -5.19 -16.92
N VAL A 336 74.40 -5.74 -15.81
CA VAL A 336 74.96 -5.62 -14.43
C VAL A 336 74.16 -6.48 -13.44
N ALA A 337 74.91 -7.17 -12.57
CA ALA A 337 74.56 -8.07 -11.47
C ALA A 337 73.54 -7.45 -10.47
N CYS A 338 72.88 -8.17 -9.57
CA CYS A 338 73.38 -9.17 -8.61
C CYS A 338 72.17 -9.72 -7.81
N GLY A 339 72.32 -10.89 -7.16
CA GLY A 339 71.55 -11.20 -5.95
C GLY A 339 70.56 -12.36 -6.03
N SER A 340 71.10 -13.57 -6.01
CA SER A 340 70.46 -14.86 -5.73
C SER A 340 69.85 -14.97 -4.33
N VAL A 341 68.67 -15.61 -4.20
CA VAL A 341 68.35 -16.51 -3.08
C VAL A 341 67.60 -17.74 -3.64
N LEU A 342 68.18 -18.91 -3.38
CA LEU A 342 67.68 -20.24 -3.71
C LEU A 342 66.42 -20.61 -2.92
N LEU A 343 65.55 -21.43 -3.54
CA LEU A 343 64.94 -22.58 -2.87
C LEU A 343 64.83 -23.75 -3.86
N HIS A 344 65.48 -24.85 -3.46
CA HIS A 344 65.68 -26.10 -4.18
C HIS A 344 64.42 -26.98 -4.05
N VAL A 345 63.92 -27.55 -5.15
CA VAL A 345 62.88 -28.60 -5.12
C VAL A 345 63.53 -29.92 -5.51
N SER A 346 63.45 -30.94 -4.65
CA SER A 346 63.83 -32.32 -4.98
C SER A 346 62.61 -33.16 -5.39
N SER A 347 62.76 -33.79 -6.54
CA SER A 347 62.27 -35.11 -6.96
C SER A 347 60.91 -35.64 -6.47
N GLY A 348 59.98 -35.71 -7.42
CA GLY A 348 59.35 -36.96 -7.88
C GLY A 348 58.24 -37.57 -7.03
N HIS A 349 57.05 -37.72 -7.61
CA HIS A 349 56.41 -39.00 -7.97
C HIS A 349 55.07 -38.72 -8.70
N ARG A 350 54.72 -39.60 -9.65
CA ARG A 350 53.64 -39.50 -10.65
C ARG A 350 52.23 -39.54 -10.04
N LEU A 351 51.25 -38.85 -10.63
CA LEU A 351 49.89 -39.39 -10.81
C LEU A 351 49.10 -38.71 -11.96
N PHE A 352 48.72 -39.57 -12.91
CA PHE A 352 47.61 -39.58 -13.89
C PHE A 352 47.01 -38.28 -14.45
N PHE A 353 47.13 -38.13 -15.77
CA PHE A 353 46.31 -37.29 -16.63
C PHE A 353 44.92 -37.89 -16.84
N LEU A 354 43.87 -37.13 -16.53
CA LEU A 354 42.56 -37.24 -17.17
C LEU A 354 42.26 -35.89 -17.86
N ARG A 355 42.14 -35.94 -19.18
CA ARG A 355 41.75 -34.82 -20.05
C ARG A 355 40.33 -34.37 -19.69
N CYS A 356 40.16 -33.06 -19.49
CA CYS A 356 38.88 -32.38 -19.71
C CYS A 356 39.16 -31.19 -20.68
N PRO A 357 38.35 -31.00 -21.74
CA PRO A 357 38.69 -30.09 -22.82
C PRO A 357 38.53 -28.62 -22.40
N LEU A 358 39.47 -27.80 -22.88
CA LEU A 358 39.44 -26.35 -22.88
C LEU A 358 38.12 -25.83 -23.46
N LEU A 359 37.28 -25.24 -22.61
CA LEU A 359 36.33 -24.22 -23.05
C LEU A 359 37.04 -22.86 -22.94
N THR A 360 37.24 -22.26 -24.10
CA THR A 360 37.63 -20.86 -24.30
C THR A 360 36.75 -19.93 -23.48
N PRO A 361 37.30 -18.90 -22.79
CA PRO A 361 36.48 -17.94 -22.07
C PRO A 361 35.72 -17.09 -23.09
N ALA A 362 34.39 -17.15 -23.04
CA ALA A 362 33.53 -16.22 -23.74
C ALA A 362 33.81 -14.79 -23.24
N ALA A 363 33.89 -13.87 -24.18
CA ALA A 363 34.15 -12.47 -23.96
C ALA A 363 33.12 -11.81 -23.03
N GLY A 364 33.62 -10.99 -22.09
CA GLY A 364 32.88 -9.82 -21.60
C GLY A 364 31.88 -10.03 -20.47
N ARG A 365 32.27 -10.65 -19.34
CA ARG A 365 31.68 -10.29 -18.03
C ARG A 365 32.60 -9.26 -17.38
N THR A 366 32.19 -7.99 -17.37
CA THR A 366 32.73 -7.03 -16.40
C THR A 366 32.48 -7.61 -15.02
N MET A 367 33.53 -7.90 -14.25
CA MET A 367 33.39 -8.25 -12.84
C MET A 367 32.68 -7.07 -12.16
N SER A 368 31.43 -7.25 -11.75
CA SER A 368 30.78 -6.31 -10.83
C SER A 368 31.63 -6.27 -9.57
N ALA A 369 31.90 -5.07 -9.05
CA ALA A 369 32.57 -4.93 -7.77
C ALA A 369 31.84 -5.76 -6.71
N LEU A 370 32.56 -6.31 -5.72
CA LEU A 370 31.92 -6.98 -4.59
C LEU A 370 31.22 -5.93 -3.70
N PRO A 371 30.04 -6.23 -3.13
CA PRO A 371 29.41 -5.33 -2.17
C PRO A 371 30.28 -5.18 -0.92
N LEU A 372 30.26 -4.00 -0.31
CA LEU A 372 30.92 -3.70 0.96
C LEU A 372 30.33 -4.60 2.05
N PHE A 373 29.01 -4.55 2.17
CA PHE A 373 28.19 -5.41 3.01
C PHE A 373 26.82 -5.60 2.35
N SER A 374 26.02 -6.50 2.91
CA SER A 374 24.68 -6.83 2.45
C SER A 374 23.79 -7.16 3.63
N PHE A 375 22.50 -6.92 3.52
CA PHE A 375 21.54 -7.28 4.55
C PHE A 375 20.22 -7.81 3.96
N GLY A 376 19.60 -8.75 4.68
CA GLY A 376 18.24 -9.18 4.39
C GLY A 376 17.25 -8.16 4.93
N VAL A 377 16.14 -7.95 4.24
CA VAL A 377 15.09 -7.03 4.69
C VAL A 377 13.72 -7.66 4.52
N ILE A 378 12.88 -7.54 5.53
CA ILE A 378 11.51 -8.05 5.59
C ILE A 378 10.65 -7.13 6.46
N ALA A 379 9.34 -7.06 6.21
CA ALA A 379 8.42 -6.19 6.92
C ALA A 379 7.07 -6.89 7.19
N ASP A 380 6.41 -6.53 8.29
CA ASP A 380 5.02 -6.89 8.58
C ASP A 380 4.72 -8.40 8.42
N ILE A 381 5.53 -9.22 9.10
CA ILE A 381 5.32 -10.68 9.17
C ILE A 381 3.95 -10.96 9.79
N GLN A 382 3.58 -10.22 10.84
CA GLN A 382 2.31 -10.31 11.57
C GLN A 382 1.83 -11.76 11.74
N TYR A 383 2.70 -12.64 12.24
CA TYR A 383 2.32 -14.03 12.49
C TYR A 383 1.25 -14.12 13.60
N ALA A 384 0.26 -14.97 13.37
CA ALA A 384 -0.67 -15.47 14.38
C ALA A 384 -1.06 -16.89 14.00
N ASP A 385 -1.43 -17.70 14.99
CA ASP A 385 -1.89 -19.07 14.76
C ASP A 385 -3.35 -19.12 14.26
N ALA A 386 -3.60 -18.43 13.14
CA ALA A 386 -4.88 -18.35 12.44
C ALA A 386 -4.66 -18.49 10.92
N GLU A 387 -5.67 -18.95 10.19
CA GLU A 387 -5.52 -19.15 8.74
C GLU A 387 -5.51 -17.81 7.98
N VAL A 388 -6.62 -17.08 8.05
CA VAL A 388 -6.81 -15.81 7.36
C VAL A 388 -7.56 -14.82 8.24
N GLY A 389 -7.36 -13.54 7.98
CA GLY A 389 -8.15 -12.43 8.51
C GLY A 389 -8.21 -11.30 7.50
N CYS A 390 -8.53 -10.10 7.97
CA CYS A 390 -8.51 -8.91 7.14
C CYS A 390 -7.84 -7.74 7.85
N ASN A 391 -7.39 -6.76 7.07
CA ASN A 391 -6.98 -5.46 7.62
C ASN A 391 -8.16 -4.76 8.31
N PHE A 392 -7.87 -3.68 9.04
CA PHE A 392 -8.87 -2.92 9.78
C PHE A 392 -10.06 -2.47 8.92
N ALA A 393 -9.80 -2.10 7.65
CA ALA A 393 -10.82 -1.66 6.70
C ALA A 393 -11.64 -2.82 6.09
N GLY A 394 -11.27 -4.09 6.33
CA GLY A 394 -11.90 -5.26 5.71
C GLY A 394 -11.64 -5.41 4.21
N THR A 395 -10.69 -4.64 3.64
CA THR A 395 -10.42 -4.56 2.19
C THR A 395 -9.29 -5.46 1.73
N ARG A 396 -8.37 -5.84 2.62
CA ARG A 396 -7.22 -6.70 2.32
C ARG A 396 -7.26 -7.96 3.16
N THR A 397 -6.93 -9.10 2.55
CA THR A 397 -6.83 -10.38 3.25
C THR A 397 -5.44 -10.49 3.89
N ARG A 398 -5.41 -10.87 5.17
CA ARG A 398 -4.19 -11.18 5.93
C ARG A 398 -4.04 -12.70 6.04
N TYR A 399 -2.86 -13.24 5.77
CA TYR A 399 -2.55 -14.67 5.73
C TYR A 399 -1.59 -15.07 6.86
N TYR A 400 -2.09 -15.15 8.09
CA TYR A 400 -1.25 -15.22 9.29
C TYR A 400 -0.34 -16.46 9.37
N ARG A 401 -0.87 -17.67 9.19
CA ARG A 401 -0.02 -18.89 9.16
C ARG A 401 0.88 -18.95 7.92
N HIS A 402 0.47 -18.32 6.83
CA HIS A 402 1.28 -18.28 5.61
C HIS A 402 2.49 -17.37 5.77
N SER A 403 2.38 -16.27 6.51
CA SER A 403 3.50 -15.33 6.72
C SER A 403 4.73 -15.99 7.33
N LEU A 404 4.55 -16.95 8.24
CA LEU A 404 5.64 -17.76 8.78
C LEU A 404 6.33 -18.63 7.71
N ARG A 405 5.59 -19.10 6.69
CA ARG A 405 6.16 -19.83 5.56
C ARG A 405 6.98 -18.90 4.67
N VAL A 406 6.51 -17.68 4.43
CA VAL A 406 7.24 -16.65 3.69
C VAL A 406 8.54 -16.29 4.42
N LEU A 407 8.51 -16.13 5.75
CA LEU A 407 9.72 -15.93 6.55
C LEU A 407 10.71 -17.08 6.38
N ARG A 408 10.25 -18.33 6.48
CA ARG A 408 11.10 -19.52 6.26
C ARG A 408 11.73 -19.53 4.88
N GLU A 409 10.99 -19.11 3.86
CA GLU A 409 11.48 -19.01 2.50
C GLU A 409 12.57 -17.93 2.37
N ALA A 410 12.35 -16.74 2.95
CA ALA A 410 13.35 -15.68 3.00
C ALA A 410 14.65 -16.15 3.66
N LEU A 411 14.54 -16.78 4.83
CA LEU A 411 15.68 -17.33 5.57
C LEU A 411 16.41 -18.41 4.79
N GLN A 412 15.69 -19.30 4.09
CA GLN A 412 16.30 -20.33 3.23
C GLN A 412 17.02 -19.72 2.02
N LEU A 413 16.43 -18.71 1.38
CA LEU A 413 17.03 -18.01 0.25
C LEU A 413 18.34 -17.35 0.69
N TRP A 414 18.32 -16.59 1.79
CA TRP A 414 19.50 -15.94 2.34
C TRP A 414 20.57 -16.93 2.82
N ALA A 415 20.17 -18.08 3.39
CA ALA A 415 21.09 -19.12 3.84
C ALA A 415 21.85 -19.79 2.69
N ARG A 416 21.18 -19.93 1.53
CA ARG A 416 21.71 -20.56 0.31
C ARG A 416 22.44 -19.58 -0.61
N ALA A 417 22.31 -18.28 -0.37
CA ALA A 417 22.97 -17.26 -1.17
C ALA A 417 24.51 -17.45 -1.16
N PRO A 418 25.21 -17.24 -2.30
CA PRO A 418 26.67 -17.40 -2.38
C PRO A 418 27.42 -16.54 -1.36
N ARG A 419 26.89 -15.34 -1.09
CA ARG A 419 27.27 -14.51 0.05
C ARG A 419 26.01 -14.30 0.88
N ARG A 420 26.05 -14.77 2.13
CA ARG A 420 24.94 -14.55 3.07
C ARG A 420 24.87 -13.08 3.45
N PRO A 421 23.67 -12.56 3.74
CA PRO A 421 23.55 -11.25 4.35
C PRO A 421 24.36 -11.19 5.65
N ASP A 422 25.02 -10.05 5.87
CA ASP A 422 25.80 -9.78 7.07
C ASP A 422 24.87 -9.68 8.30
N PHE A 423 23.69 -9.10 8.12
CA PHE A 423 22.59 -9.04 9.10
C PHE A 423 21.21 -9.04 8.42
N VAL A 424 20.14 -9.08 9.21
CA VAL A 424 18.76 -8.92 8.75
C VAL A 424 18.11 -7.72 9.43
N LEU A 425 17.37 -6.92 8.68
CA LEU A 425 16.47 -5.87 9.18
C LEU A 425 15.02 -6.36 9.10
N GLN A 426 14.38 -6.48 10.25
CA GLN A 426 12.94 -6.70 10.37
C GLN A 426 12.25 -5.39 10.78
N LEU A 427 11.46 -4.82 9.85
CA LEU A 427 10.87 -3.49 9.91
C LEU A 427 9.61 -3.36 10.80
N GLY A 428 9.46 -4.22 11.81
CA GLY A 428 8.34 -4.18 12.76
C GLY A 428 7.13 -4.98 12.34
N ASP A 429 6.18 -5.11 13.26
CA ASP A 429 5.00 -5.94 13.13
C ASP A 429 5.35 -7.42 12.86
N ILE A 430 6.15 -8.00 13.75
CA ILE A 430 6.62 -9.39 13.67
C ILE A 430 5.51 -10.41 13.95
N ILE A 431 4.60 -10.08 14.87
CA ILE A 431 3.41 -10.89 15.22
C ILE A 431 2.16 -10.03 15.20
N ASP A 432 0.99 -10.62 14.90
CA ASP A 432 -0.26 -9.86 14.82
C ASP A 432 -0.86 -9.58 16.23
N GLY A 433 -1.70 -8.54 16.35
CA GLY A 433 -2.38 -8.15 17.58
C GLY A 433 -3.51 -9.12 17.97
N LEU A 434 -3.98 -9.96 17.03
CA LEU A 434 -4.89 -11.06 17.31
C LEU A 434 -4.38 -12.00 18.41
N ASN A 435 -3.05 -12.17 18.53
CA ASN A 435 -2.47 -13.00 19.57
C ASN A 435 -2.73 -12.47 21.00
N ALA A 436 -2.95 -11.16 21.15
CA ALA A 436 -3.35 -10.56 22.42
C ALA A 436 -4.85 -10.79 22.70
N GLN A 437 -5.69 -10.72 21.66
CA GLN A 437 -7.15 -10.84 21.79
C GLN A 437 -7.61 -12.27 22.12
N GLN A 438 -6.94 -13.29 21.59
CA GLN A 438 -7.28 -14.70 21.85
C GLN A 438 -7.18 -15.06 23.35
N GLN A 439 -6.37 -14.34 24.13
CA GLN A 439 -6.23 -14.51 25.58
C GLN A 439 -7.49 -14.10 26.36
N GLN A 440 -8.31 -13.19 25.83
CA GLN A 440 -9.51 -12.69 26.50
C GLN A 440 -10.75 -13.56 26.24
N SER A 441 -10.71 -14.41 25.20
CA SER A 441 -11.84 -15.27 24.80
C SER A 441 -11.79 -16.71 25.33
N GLY A 442 -10.67 -17.12 25.93
CA GLY A 442 -10.50 -18.45 26.52
C GLY A 442 -11.13 -18.54 27.90
N SER A 443 -12.15 -19.40 28.05
CA SER A 443 -12.72 -19.76 29.35
C SER A 443 -11.64 -20.23 30.32
N SER A 444 -11.60 -19.60 31.48
CA SER A 444 -10.78 -19.94 32.64
C SER A 444 -10.83 -21.44 32.96
N SER A 445 -9.80 -22.18 32.54
CA SER A 445 -9.50 -23.47 33.15
C SER A 445 -8.01 -23.80 33.06
N SER A 446 -7.49 -24.14 34.23
CA SER A 446 -6.17 -24.73 34.55
C SER A 446 -4.95 -23.80 34.59
N SER A 447 -4.53 -23.59 35.83
CA SER A 447 -3.24 -23.11 36.29
C SER A 447 -2.12 -24.13 36.05
N SER A 448 -1.21 -23.83 35.14
CA SER A 448 0.23 -24.14 35.24
C SER A 448 0.99 -23.51 34.05
N SER A 449 1.76 -22.45 34.33
CA SER A 449 2.86 -21.91 33.49
C SER A 449 2.62 -21.80 31.96
N SER A 450 1.40 -21.47 31.52
CA SER A 450 1.11 -21.30 30.09
C SER A 450 1.61 -19.93 29.62
N SER A 451 2.66 -19.93 28.80
CA SER A 451 3.11 -18.78 28.00
C SER A 451 1.91 -18.13 27.32
N SER A 452 1.78 -16.79 27.39
CA SER A 452 0.64 -16.11 26.76
C SER A 452 0.65 -16.34 25.24
N SER A 453 -0.51 -16.29 24.58
CA SER A 453 -0.60 -16.52 23.13
C SER A 453 0.33 -15.59 22.33
N SER A 454 0.55 -14.37 22.80
CA SER A 454 1.51 -13.41 22.24
C SER A 454 2.96 -13.90 22.40
N HIS A 455 3.34 -14.37 23.58
CA HIS A 455 4.69 -14.93 23.82
C HIS A 455 4.93 -16.20 23.00
N SER A 456 3.93 -17.07 22.86
CA SER A 456 4.02 -18.29 22.03
C SER A 456 4.17 -17.95 20.55
N ALA A 457 3.41 -16.97 20.05
CA ALA A 457 3.54 -16.49 18.68
C ALA A 457 4.92 -15.87 18.43
N LEU A 458 5.40 -15.05 19.36
CA LEU A 458 6.72 -14.44 19.27
C LEU A 458 7.84 -15.48 19.28
N ASP A 459 7.83 -16.45 20.21
CA ASP A 459 8.84 -17.52 20.22
C ASP A 459 8.81 -18.35 18.94
N THR A 460 7.62 -18.56 18.36
CA THR A 460 7.49 -19.27 17.07
C THR A 460 8.26 -18.54 15.97
N VAL A 461 8.08 -17.22 15.84
CA VAL A 461 8.78 -16.44 14.80
C VAL A 461 10.27 -16.31 15.11
N LEU A 462 10.65 -15.99 16.35
CA LEU A 462 12.04 -15.84 16.74
C LEU A 462 12.82 -17.15 16.58
N ARG A 463 12.20 -18.30 16.83
CA ARG A 463 12.82 -19.61 16.60
C ARG A 463 13.24 -19.80 15.15
N GLU A 464 12.48 -19.31 14.17
CA GLU A 464 12.88 -19.40 12.76
C GLU A 464 14.17 -18.62 12.50
N PHE A 465 14.28 -17.40 13.06
CA PHE A 465 15.51 -16.62 12.98
C PHE A 465 16.68 -17.32 13.69
N ARG A 466 16.50 -17.82 14.92
CA ARG A 466 17.54 -18.52 15.69
C ARG A 466 18.07 -19.79 15.00
N LEU A 467 17.21 -20.52 14.30
CA LEU A 467 17.58 -21.74 13.58
C LEU A 467 18.23 -21.48 12.23
N SER A 468 18.08 -20.28 11.69
CA SER A 468 18.63 -19.93 10.38
C SER A 468 20.12 -19.59 10.47
N PRO A 469 20.96 -20.10 9.56
CA PRO A 469 22.34 -19.66 9.44
C PRO A 469 22.48 -18.35 8.63
N ALA A 470 21.36 -17.73 8.24
CA ALA A 470 21.30 -16.48 7.49
C ALA A 470 21.17 -15.28 8.43
N GLY A 471 22.07 -14.29 8.30
CA GLY A 471 22.11 -13.11 9.16
C GLY A 471 22.47 -13.48 10.59
N LYS A 472 23.75 -13.36 10.98
CA LYS A 472 24.17 -13.64 12.36
C LYS A 472 23.44 -12.76 13.38
N GLU A 473 23.04 -11.58 12.94
CA GLU A 473 22.36 -10.58 13.73
C GLU A 473 21.06 -10.18 13.04
N VAL A 474 20.00 -10.01 13.84
CA VAL A 474 18.70 -9.52 13.39
C VAL A 474 18.40 -8.24 14.16
N PHE A 475 18.19 -7.16 13.43
CA PHE A 475 17.80 -5.86 13.97
C PHE A 475 16.29 -5.72 13.84
N HIS A 476 15.63 -5.57 14.98
CA HIS A 476 14.19 -5.45 15.10
C HIS A 476 13.80 -3.98 15.26
N VAL A 477 12.85 -3.55 14.44
CA VAL A 477 12.10 -2.30 14.61
C VAL A 477 10.80 -2.63 15.33
N TRP A 478 10.28 -1.70 16.14
CA TRP A 478 8.99 -1.88 16.81
C TRP A 478 7.88 -1.16 16.03
N GLY A 479 6.85 -1.92 15.69
CA GLY A 479 5.60 -1.47 15.08
C GLY A 479 4.44 -1.39 16.07
N ASN A 480 3.25 -1.04 15.57
CA ASN A 480 2.05 -0.97 16.40
C ASN A 480 1.64 -2.35 16.91
N HIS A 481 1.87 -3.42 16.16
CA HIS A 481 1.48 -4.76 16.58
C HIS A 481 2.37 -5.33 17.69
N GLU A 482 3.63 -4.91 17.81
CA GLU A 482 4.40 -5.18 19.04
C GLU A 482 3.71 -4.58 20.26
N LEU A 483 3.25 -3.33 20.16
CA LEU A 483 2.63 -2.59 21.25
C LEU A 483 1.15 -2.96 21.50
N TYR A 484 0.52 -3.70 20.58
CA TYR A 484 -0.75 -4.38 20.86
C TYR A 484 -0.56 -5.62 21.73
N ASN A 485 0.60 -6.28 21.62
CA ASN A 485 0.90 -7.55 22.28
C ASN A 485 1.61 -7.38 23.62
N PHE A 486 2.46 -6.36 23.73
CA PHE A 486 3.39 -6.21 24.85
C PHE A 486 3.45 -4.77 25.35
N SER A 487 3.68 -4.61 26.65
CA SER A 487 4.10 -3.32 27.20
C SER A 487 5.52 -2.96 26.74
N ARG A 488 5.86 -1.67 26.77
CA ARG A 488 7.25 -1.23 26.52
C ARG A 488 8.23 -1.87 27.49
N GLU A 489 7.83 -2.03 28.75
CA GLU A 489 8.67 -2.68 29.77
C GLU A 489 8.98 -4.14 29.41
N GLU A 490 8.01 -4.88 28.87
CA GLU A 490 8.22 -6.26 28.38
C GLU A 490 9.12 -6.28 27.13
N LEU A 491 8.87 -5.38 26.17
CA LEU A 491 9.68 -5.31 24.94
C LEU A 491 11.15 -4.98 25.24
N MET A 492 11.42 -4.07 26.18
CA MET A 492 12.77 -3.66 26.57
C MET A 492 13.63 -4.80 27.16
N VAL A 493 13.01 -5.85 27.70
CA VAL A 493 13.72 -7.03 28.23
C VAL A 493 13.60 -8.25 27.32
N SER A 494 12.96 -8.11 26.16
CA SER A 494 12.76 -9.18 25.18
C SER A 494 13.87 -9.22 24.13
N GLU A 495 13.92 -10.30 23.35
CA GLU A 495 14.80 -10.43 22.17
C GLU A 495 14.51 -9.39 21.07
N LEU A 496 13.33 -8.74 21.09
CA LEU A 496 13.03 -7.65 20.17
C LEU A 496 13.75 -6.35 20.53
N ASN A 497 14.39 -6.25 21.70
CA ASN A 497 15.22 -5.10 22.03
C ASN A 497 16.63 -5.24 21.46
N SER A 498 16.79 -4.89 20.19
CA SER A 498 18.10 -4.93 19.51
C SER A 498 19.15 -3.97 20.09
N THR A 499 18.77 -3.00 20.94
CA THR A 499 19.76 -2.11 21.60
C THR A 499 20.73 -2.86 22.51
N LEU A 500 20.36 -4.07 22.97
CA LEU A 500 21.22 -4.94 23.78
C LEU A 500 22.36 -5.57 22.98
N HIS A 501 22.25 -5.59 21.65
CA HIS A 501 23.19 -6.22 20.74
C HIS A 501 24.09 -5.22 20.02
N VAL A 502 23.88 -3.93 20.24
CA VAL A 502 24.67 -2.87 19.60
C VAL A 502 25.71 -2.35 20.58
N ASP A 503 26.99 -2.55 20.24
CA ASP A 503 28.11 -1.89 20.91
C ASP A 503 28.09 -0.39 20.55
N MET A 504 27.30 0.37 21.32
CA MET A 504 27.24 1.83 21.20
C MET A 504 28.50 2.45 21.81
N PRO A 505 29.19 3.35 21.09
CA PRO A 505 30.37 4.04 21.63
C PRO A 505 30.06 4.75 22.95
N LEU A 506 30.97 4.64 23.92
CA LEU A 506 30.91 5.35 25.19
C LEU A 506 30.84 6.86 24.95
N GLY A 507 29.72 7.49 25.30
CA GLY A 507 29.54 8.93 25.26
C GLY A 507 28.63 9.47 24.14
N GLU A 508 28.11 8.64 23.25
CA GLU A 508 27.05 9.09 22.33
C GLU A 508 25.75 9.38 23.10
N PRO A 509 25.10 10.53 22.86
CA PRO A 509 23.82 10.86 23.48
C PRO A 509 22.79 9.80 23.11
N ARG A 510 21.95 9.42 24.09
CA ARG A 510 20.85 8.48 23.89
C ARG A 510 19.52 9.20 24.14
N PRO A 511 18.47 8.86 23.38
CA PRO A 511 17.10 9.15 23.79
C PRO A 511 16.83 8.57 25.18
N SER A 512 15.82 9.06 25.88
CA SER A 512 15.37 8.53 27.18
C SER A 512 15.28 7.00 27.18
N GLY A 513 15.52 6.38 28.34
CA GLY A 513 15.67 4.92 28.45
C GLY A 513 14.45 4.08 28.06
N ASP A 514 13.31 4.70 27.72
CA ASP A 514 12.08 4.06 27.28
C ASP A 514 11.76 4.28 25.77
N ILE A 515 12.63 4.98 25.02
CA ILE A 515 12.58 5.14 23.56
C ILE A 515 13.49 4.08 22.91
N CYS A 516 12.95 3.22 22.05
CA CYS A 516 13.73 2.18 21.38
C CYS A 516 14.34 2.70 20.06
N ALA A 517 15.24 3.68 20.17
CA ALA A 517 15.98 4.23 19.03
C ALA A 517 17.49 4.08 19.25
N TYR A 518 18.20 3.69 18.19
CA TYR A 518 19.62 3.35 18.24
C TYR A 518 20.28 3.51 16.87
N SER A 519 21.61 3.47 16.83
CA SER A 519 22.37 3.51 15.58
C SER A 519 23.51 2.51 15.60
N PHE A 520 24.02 2.11 14.45
CA PHE A 520 25.19 1.24 14.36
C PHE A 520 25.88 1.37 13.01
N ARG A 521 27.16 1.02 12.94
CA ARG A 521 27.97 1.13 11.72
C ARG A 521 28.32 -0.25 11.17
N PRO A 522 27.56 -0.79 10.19
CA PRO A 522 27.86 -2.10 9.62
C PRO A 522 29.16 -2.13 8.81
N HIS A 523 29.64 -0.96 8.35
CA HIS A 523 30.88 -0.80 7.61
C HIS A 523 31.38 0.64 7.76
N PRO A 524 32.70 0.91 7.77
CA PRO A 524 33.22 2.27 7.77
C PRO A 524 32.59 3.15 6.67
N GLY A 525 32.11 4.34 7.06
CA GLY A 525 31.43 5.28 6.18
C GLY A 525 29.94 5.00 5.95
N PHE A 526 29.35 4.03 6.68
CA PHE A 526 27.92 3.72 6.62
C PHE A 526 27.34 3.66 8.02
N LEU A 527 26.28 4.44 8.24
CA LEU A 527 25.55 4.51 9.49
C LEU A 527 24.11 4.03 9.28
N MET A 528 23.67 3.11 10.12
CA MET A 528 22.28 2.69 10.23
C MET A 528 21.67 3.37 11.45
N VAL A 529 20.47 3.93 11.31
CA VAL A 529 19.74 4.58 12.41
C VAL A 529 18.34 3.99 12.47
N VAL A 530 17.95 3.43 13.61
CA VAL A 530 16.62 2.87 13.84
C VAL A 530 15.83 3.80 14.75
N LEU A 531 14.64 4.20 14.31
CA LEU A 531 13.74 5.12 15.00
C LEU A 531 12.54 4.40 15.61
N ASP A 532 12.10 4.91 16.76
CA ASP A 532 10.87 4.51 17.44
C ASP A 532 9.72 5.42 16.99
N ALA A 533 8.96 4.96 16.00
CA ALA A 533 7.80 5.70 15.47
C ALA A 533 6.63 5.79 16.46
N TYR A 534 6.69 5.08 17.59
CA TYR A 534 5.66 5.06 18.61
C TYR A 534 6.08 5.79 19.88
N ASP A 535 7.19 6.54 19.81
CA ASP A 535 7.63 7.42 20.87
C ASP A 535 6.53 8.45 21.21
N LEU A 536 6.03 9.15 20.20
CA LEU A 536 4.85 9.98 20.32
C LEU A 536 3.62 9.19 19.86
N SER A 537 3.02 8.41 20.76
CA SER A 537 1.83 7.63 20.44
C SER A 537 0.93 7.37 21.66
N LEU A 538 -0.22 6.75 21.42
CA LEU A 538 -1.05 6.18 22.49
C LEU A 538 -0.69 4.73 22.83
N LEU A 539 0.10 4.07 21.97
CA LEU A 539 0.41 2.65 22.11
C LEU A 539 1.66 2.47 22.96
N GLY A 540 1.62 1.50 23.88
CA GLY A 540 2.74 1.23 24.79
C GLY A 540 3.04 2.35 25.79
N VAL A 541 2.18 3.38 25.91
CA VAL A 541 2.35 4.48 26.86
C VAL A 541 1.24 4.41 27.90
N LYS A 542 1.59 4.45 29.19
CA LYS A 542 0.61 4.40 30.29
C LYS A 542 -0.35 5.59 30.23
N ASP A 543 -1.65 5.33 30.26
CA ASP A 543 -2.73 6.32 30.19
C ASP A 543 -2.64 7.45 31.24
N SER A 544 -2.09 7.13 32.42
CA SER A 544 -1.88 8.09 33.51
C SER A 544 -0.70 9.04 33.28
N SER A 545 0.15 8.77 32.28
CA SER A 545 1.36 9.55 32.04
C SER A 545 1.09 10.86 31.30
N LEU A 546 1.92 11.87 31.55
CA LEU A 546 1.90 13.13 30.80
C LEU A 546 2.20 12.92 29.31
N ARG A 547 3.01 11.91 28.96
CA ARG A 547 3.32 11.54 27.57
C ARG A 547 2.07 11.10 26.83
N TYR A 548 1.29 10.19 27.42
CA TYR A 548 0.01 9.76 26.87
C TYR A 548 -0.98 10.92 26.73
N GLN A 549 -1.13 11.74 27.78
CA GLN A 549 -2.05 12.89 27.75
C GLN A 549 -1.66 13.95 26.71
N ARG A 550 -0.37 14.09 26.39
CA ARG A 550 0.11 14.99 25.32
C ARG A 550 -0.19 14.38 23.94
N ALA A 551 0.14 13.10 23.75
CA ALA A 551 -0.16 12.38 22.52
C ALA A 551 -1.66 12.34 22.22
N LEU A 552 -2.50 12.08 23.22
CA LEU A 552 -3.96 12.06 23.08
C LEU A 552 -4.52 13.41 22.68
N ARG A 553 -4.04 14.50 23.31
CA ARG A 553 -4.45 15.86 22.91
C ARG A 553 -4.04 16.19 21.48
N LEU A 554 -2.83 15.83 21.06
CA LEU A 554 -2.39 16.03 19.69
C LEU A 554 -3.27 15.23 18.70
N LEU A 555 -3.50 13.95 18.98
CA LEU A 555 -4.34 13.11 18.13
C LEU A 555 -5.78 13.67 18.03
N GLN A 556 -6.40 14.01 19.17
CA GLN A 556 -7.77 14.52 19.23
C GLN A 556 -7.95 15.92 18.64
N GLN A 557 -6.87 16.71 18.50
CA GLN A 557 -6.91 17.98 17.76
C GLN A 557 -7.20 17.77 16.27
N HIS A 558 -6.81 16.62 15.72
CA HIS A 558 -6.93 16.30 14.30
C HIS A 558 -7.94 15.19 14.02
N ASN A 559 -8.24 14.34 15.00
CA ASN A 559 -9.17 13.23 14.89
C ASN A 559 -10.25 13.28 15.97
N SER A 560 -11.46 13.68 15.56
CA SER A 560 -12.64 13.76 16.43
C SER A 560 -13.51 12.50 16.43
N ASN A 561 -13.07 11.41 15.79
CA ASN A 561 -13.83 10.17 15.74
C ASN A 561 -13.87 9.51 17.12
N ALA A 562 -14.98 8.81 17.41
CA ALA A 562 -15.13 8.05 18.65
C ALA A 562 -14.12 6.88 18.72
N ASP A 563 -13.97 6.16 17.61
CA ASP A 563 -12.86 5.23 17.41
C ASP A 563 -11.70 5.96 16.75
N LEU A 564 -10.62 6.17 17.51
CA LEU A 564 -9.43 6.87 17.04
C LEU A 564 -8.62 6.07 16.01
N ASN A 565 -8.94 4.80 15.75
CA ASN A 565 -8.40 4.08 14.59
C ASN A 565 -9.11 4.49 13.28
N CYS A 566 -10.32 5.02 13.35
CA CYS A 566 -10.97 5.57 12.17
C CYS A 566 -10.25 6.86 11.75
N PRO A 567 -9.74 6.97 10.51
CA PRO A 567 -9.02 8.16 10.07
C PRO A 567 -9.98 9.36 9.96
N PRO A 568 -9.53 10.58 10.30
CA PRO A 568 -10.31 11.77 10.06
C PRO A 568 -10.40 12.07 8.56
N THR A 569 -11.46 12.76 8.15
CA THR A 569 -11.63 13.18 6.75
C THR A 569 -10.59 14.23 6.38
N PRO A 570 -9.85 14.07 5.25
CA PRO A 570 -8.95 15.10 4.74
C PRO A 570 -9.65 16.45 4.58
N THR A 571 -8.90 17.52 4.75
CA THR A 571 -9.40 18.89 4.50
C THR A 571 -8.62 19.55 3.37
N GLU A 572 -9.14 20.62 2.79
CA GLU A 572 -8.39 21.43 1.82
C GLU A 572 -7.08 21.98 2.41
N ALA A 573 -7.04 22.19 3.73
CA ALA A 573 -5.87 22.72 4.44
C ALA A 573 -4.81 21.66 4.77
N ASP A 574 -5.23 20.40 4.99
CA ASP A 574 -4.33 19.26 5.24
C ASP A 574 -4.90 18.01 4.56
N CYS A 575 -4.37 17.69 3.38
CA CYS A 575 -4.74 16.50 2.62
C CYS A 575 -4.19 15.19 3.20
N PHE A 576 -3.30 15.27 4.20
CA PHE A 576 -2.70 14.11 4.85
C PHE A 576 -3.29 13.83 6.24
N LEU A 577 -4.42 14.45 6.58
CA LEU A 577 -5.02 14.38 7.92
C LEU A 577 -5.32 12.94 8.38
N GLN A 578 -5.58 12.04 7.42
CA GLN A 578 -5.83 10.61 7.65
C GLN A 578 -4.75 9.92 8.49
N ARG A 579 -3.52 10.45 8.51
CA ARG A 579 -2.41 9.93 9.33
C ARG A 579 -2.65 9.98 10.84
N TYR A 580 -3.56 10.84 11.30
CA TYR A 580 -3.87 10.99 12.72
C TYR A 580 -4.81 9.88 13.18
N THR A 581 -4.31 8.65 13.24
CA THR A 581 -4.98 7.47 13.82
C THR A 581 -4.24 6.96 15.05
N LYS A 582 -4.93 6.20 15.89
CA LYS A 582 -4.38 5.53 17.07
C LYS A 582 -3.34 4.45 16.73
N PHE A 583 -3.43 3.83 15.56
CA PHE A 583 -2.46 2.83 15.10
C PHE A 583 -1.16 3.42 14.54
N ASN A 584 -1.12 4.73 14.34
CA ASN A 584 0.10 5.46 14.01
C ASN A 584 0.75 6.07 15.26
N GLY A 585 1.90 6.67 15.06
CA GLY A 585 2.58 7.51 16.03
C GLY A 585 3.44 8.56 15.33
N GLY A 586 4.34 9.15 16.09
CA GLY A 586 5.38 10.04 15.58
C GLY A 586 6.59 10.04 16.49
N PHE A 587 7.43 11.05 16.28
CA PHE A 587 8.73 11.16 16.93
C PHE A 587 8.70 12.35 17.91
N SER A 588 9.09 12.16 19.16
CA SER A 588 9.19 13.28 20.11
C SER A 588 10.31 14.24 19.70
N GLN A 589 10.27 15.47 20.24
CA GLN A 589 11.36 16.43 20.02
C GLN A 589 12.70 15.88 20.53
N GLU A 590 12.71 15.12 21.63
CA GLU A 590 13.93 14.50 22.16
C GLU A 590 14.57 13.52 21.17
N GLN A 591 13.76 12.68 20.52
CA GLN A 591 14.26 11.75 19.50
C GLN A 591 14.71 12.48 18.23
N LEU A 592 14.02 13.57 17.85
CA LEU A 592 14.41 14.39 16.70
C LEU A 592 15.71 15.16 16.95
N ASP A 593 15.91 15.72 18.14
CA ASP A 593 17.14 16.42 18.53
C ASP A 593 18.35 15.45 18.57
N TRP A 594 18.11 14.22 19.05
CA TRP A 594 19.09 13.14 19.00
C TRP A 594 19.45 12.76 17.55
N LEU A 595 18.45 12.59 16.69
CA LEU A 595 18.65 12.27 15.28
C LEU A 595 19.44 13.39 14.56
N ASP A 596 19.06 14.65 14.76
CA ASP A 596 19.74 15.82 14.19
C ASP A 596 21.22 15.87 14.59
N SER A 597 21.50 15.62 15.87
CA SER A 597 22.87 15.57 16.40
C SER A 597 23.69 14.44 15.76
N LEU A 598 23.08 13.27 15.58
CA LEU A 598 23.72 12.12 14.96
C LEU A 598 24.00 12.34 13.46
N LEU A 599 23.03 12.91 12.73
CA LEU A 599 23.19 13.22 11.31
C LEU A 599 24.21 14.35 11.07
N THR A 600 24.27 15.33 11.97
CA THR A 600 25.31 16.38 11.92
C THR A 600 26.71 15.77 12.00
N ALA A 601 26.92 14.83 12.93
CA ALA A 601 28.20 14.11 13.03
C ALA A 601 28.49 13.26 11.78
N ALA A 602 27.47 12.59 11.24
CA ALA A 602 27.60 11.80 10.02
C ALA A 602 27.92 12.65 8.77
N ASP A 603 27.38 13.87 8.68
CA ASP A 603 27.75 14.83 7.63
C ASP A 603 29.23 15.22 7.72
N ASP A 604 29.71 15.54 8.93
CA ASP A 604 31.11 15.89 9.18
C ASP A 604 32.06 14.74 8.82
N GLU A 605 31.66 13.50 9.11
CA GLU A 605 32.40 12.28 8.79
C GLU A 605 32.18 11.77 7.35
N GLN A 606 31.28 12.42 6.59
CA GLN A 606 30.89 12.04 5.23
C GLN A 606 30.35 10.61 5.12
N GLU A 607 29.65 10.15 6.15
CA GLU A 607 29.00 8.84 6.15
C GLU A 607 27.77 8.83 5.23
N LYS A 608 27.36 7.63 4.79
CA LYS A 608 26.07 7.40 4.15
C LYS A 608 25.11 6.82 5.17
N VAL A 609 24.03 7.54 5.45
CA VAL A 609 23.07 7.18 6.49
C VAL A 609 21.84 6.52 5.89
N THR A 610 21.50 5.36 6.44
CA THR A 610 20.21 4.69 6.25
C THR A 610 19.40 4.81 7.52
N ILE A 611 18.25 5.45 7.43
CA ILE A 611 17.29 5.58 8.53
C ILE A 611 16.21 4.53 8.34
N VAL A 612 15.82 3.89 9.43
CA VAL A 612 14.84 2.81 9.47
C VAL A 612 13.79 3.16 10.51
N SER A 613 12.52 3.04 10.13
CA SER A 613 11.40 3.26 11.04
C SER A 613 10.25 2.34 10.66
N HIS A 614 9.38 1.94 11.58
CA HIS A 614 8.21 1.17 11.18
C HIS A 614 7.27 2.01 10.30
N VAL A 615 7.01 3.26 10.71
CA VAL A 615 6.04 4.15 10.08
C VAL A 615 6.73 5.04 9.02
N PRO A 616 6.24 5.08 7.77
CA PRO A 616 6.79 5.91 6.71
C PRO A 616 6.54 7.42 6.91
N VAL A 617 7.37 8.25 6.27
CA VAL A 617 7.32 9.73 6.44
C VAL A 617 7.13 10.52 5.15
N HIS A 618 7.37 9.93 3.98
CA HIS A 618 7.22 10.65 2.71
C HIS A 618 5.86 10.32 2.06
N PRO A 619 4.96 11.32 1.84
CA PRO A 619 3.61 11.06 1.32
C PRO A 619 3.52 10.43 -0.07
N ALA A 620 4.61 10.42 -0.82
CA ALA A 620 4.68 9.77 -2.13
C ALA A 620 5.29 8.35 -2.08
N SER A 621 5.69 7.86 -0.90
CA SER A 621 6.19 6.49 -0.70
C SER A 621 5.23 5.62 0.11
N THR A 622 4.04 6.12 0.46
CA THR A 622 3.04 5.42 1.28
C THR A 622 1.68 6.08 1.13
N GLU A 623 0.60 5.38 1.46
CA GLU A 623 -0.73 5.95 1.64
C GLU A 623 -0.78 6.97 2.80
N PRO A 624 -1.53 8.07 2.66
CA PRO A 624 -1.60 9.13 3.68
C PRO A 624 -1.97 8.63 5.08
N VAL A 625 -2.81 7.60 5.16
CA VAL A 625 -3.25 7.01 6.42
C VAL A 625 -2.12 6.30 7.18
N CYS A 626 -1.02 5.94 6.51
CA CYS A 626 0.11 5.24 7.09
C CYS A 626 1.27 6.19 7.47
N LEU A 627 1.14 7.50 7.25
CA LEU A 627 2.19 8.46 7.58
C LEU A 627 2.37 8.66 9.10
N ALA A 628 3.60 8.95 9.51
CA ALA A 628 3.86 9.41 10.87
C ALA A 628 3.16 10.75 11.15
N TRP A 629 2.65 10.94 12.38
CA TRP A 629 1.88 12.14 12.77
C TRP A 629 2.60 13.45 12.45
N ASN A 630 3.89 13.51 12.74
CA ASN A 630 4.77 14.66 12.48
C ASN A 630 5.77 14.40 11.33
N HIS A 631 5.35 13.64 10.31
CA HIS A 631 6.21 13.29 9.16
C HIS A 631 6.92 14.49 8.51
N ALA A 632 6.28 15.66 8.44
CA ALA A 632 6.87 16.87 7.87
C ALA A 632 8.10 17.38 8.64
N ALA A 633 8.15 17.18 9.97
CA ALA A 633 9.31 17.53 10.79
C ALA A 633 10.49 16.62 10.44
N VAL A 634 10.24 15.31 10.30
CA VAL A 634 11.27 14.34 9.88
C VAL A 634 11.78 14.68 8.48
N LEU A 635 10.89 14.89 7.50
CA LEU A 635 11.29 15.26 6.14
C LEU A 635 12.14 16.54 6.09
N SER A 636 11.84 17.52 6.93
CA SER A 636 12.63 18.76 7.00
C SER A 636 14.05 18.49 7.49
N LEU A 637 14.19 17.60 8.48
CA LEU A 637 15.47 17.16 9.01
C LEU A 637 16.23 16.30 7.98
N LEU A 638 15.57 15.36 7.29
CA LEU A 638 16.26 14.57 6.25
C LEU A 638 16.82 15.46 5.12
N ARG A 639 16.09 16.51 4.75
CA ARG A 639 16.52 17.46 3.72
C ARG A 639 17.66 18.38 4.16
N SER A 640 17.90 18.54 5.47
CA SER A 640 19.03 19.33 5.97
C SER A 640 20.34 18.55 6.04
N HIS A 641 20.30 17.22 5.89
CA HIS A 641 21.46 16.34 6.06
C HIS A 641 21.77 15.53 4.78
N PRO A 642 22.76 15.95 3.97
CA PRO A 642 23.12 15.26 2.73
C PRO A 642 23.73 13.86 2.94
N CYS A 643 24.15 13.52 4.17
CA CYS A 643 24.57 12.16 4.49
C CYS A 643 23.43 11.14 4.36
N VAL A 644 22.16 11.53 4.48
CA VAL A 644 21.01 10.62 4.39
C VAL A 644 20.80 10.18 2.95
N VAL A 645 20.86 8.87 2.71
CA VAL A 645 20.66 8.29 1.37
C VAL A 645 19.41 7.43 1.27
N LEU A 646 18.91 6.90 2.39
CA LEU A 646 17.78 5.99 2.43
C LEU A 646 16.98 6.17 3.73
N PHE A 647 15.66 6.28 3.61
CA PHE A 647 14.69 6.10 4.68
C PHE A 647 13.84 4.87 4.34
N MET A 648 13.87 3.85 5.20
CA MET A 648 13.20 2.56 4.99
C MET A 648 12.10 2.34 6.03
N ALA A 649 10.93 1.87 5.58
CA ALA A 649 9.78 1.60 6.43
C ALA A 649 8.98 0.36 6.04
N GLY A 650 8.08 -0.07 6.94
CA GLY A 650 7.03 -1.08 6.70
C GLY A 650 5.65 -0.43 6.86
N HIS A 651 4.75 -1.03 7.63
CA HIS A 651 3.44 -0.50 8.07
C HIS A 651 2.39 -0.40 6.97
N ASP A 652 2.75 0.20 5.84
CA ASP A 652 1.92 0.20 4.63
C ASP A 652 2.19 -1.06 3.82
N HIS A 653 1.31 -2.04 3.97
CA HIS A 653 1.49 -3.37 3.38
C HIS A 653 1.48 -3.38 1.85
N ASP A 654 0.97 -2.34 1.19
CA ASP A 654 1.01 -2.21 -0.27
C ASP A 654 2.41 -1.76 -0.77
N GLY A 655 3.26 -1.28 0.14
CA GLY A 655 4.60 -0.77 -0.14
C GLY A 655 4.59 0.55 -0.90
N GLY A 656 5.78 1.06 -1.19
CA GLY A 656 5.90 2.31 -1.94
C GLY A 656 7.33 2.81 -2.06
N TYR A 657 7.54 3.72 -3.01
CA TYR A 657 8.86 4.26 -3.27
C TYR A 657 8.82 5.68 -3.80
N HIS A 658 9.70 6.53 -3.27
CA HIS A 658 9.94 7.87 -3.78
C HIS A 658 11.41 8.26 -3.63
N GLN A 659 11.88 9.21 -4.44
CA GLN A 659 13.18 9.85 -4.24
C GLN A 659 12.98 11.35 -4.11
N ASP A 660 13.44 11.93 -3.00
CA ASP A 660 13.30 13.34 -2.66
C ASP A 660 14.68 13.93 -2.35
N GLY A 661 15.16 14.84 -3.20
CA GLY A 661 16.43 15.54 -2.97
C GLY A 661 17.66 14.64 -2.79
N GLY A 662 17.66 13.44 -3.40
CA GLY A 662 18.73 12.44 -3.25
C GLY A 662 18.48 11.40 -2.15
N VAL A 663 17.50 11.62 -1.28
CA VAL A 663 17.06 10.65 -0.28
C VAL A 663 16.07 9.68 -0.92
N HIS A 664 16.37 8.38 -0.87
CA HIS A 664 15.43 7.34 -1.25
C HIS A 664 14.48 7.05 -0.09
N HIS A 665 13.17 7.10 -0.32
CA HIS A 665 12.15 6.66 0.62
C HIS A 665 11.57 5.34 0.12
N LEU A 666 11.74 4.28 0.89
CA LEU A 666 11.30 2.94 0.55
C LEU A 666 10.40 2.38 1.66
N THR A 667 9.16 2.08 1.31
CA THR A 667 8.22 1.36 2.18
C THR A 667 8.09 -0.05 1.62
N LEU A 668 8.42 -1.07 2.42
CA LEU A 668 8.36 -2.47 2.01
C LEU A 668 6.93 -2.99 2.06
N GLU A 669 6.60 -3.85 1.10
CA GLU A 669 5.35 -4.58 1.08
C GLU A 669 5.28 -5.56 2.26
N GLY A 670 4.11 -5.62 2.89
CA GLY A 670 3.91 -6.44 4.08
C GLY A 670 3.78 -7.93 3.75
N VAL A 671 4.53 -8.76 4.46
CA VAL A 671 4.49 -10.22 4.27
C VAL A 671 3.09 -10.78 4.50
N VAL A 672 2.40 -10.30 5.55
CA VAL A 672 1.08 -10.80 5.95
C VAL A 672 0.00 -10.69 4.88
N GLU A 673 0.10 -9.74 3.94
CA GLU A 673 -0.86 -9.58 2.84
C GLU A 673 -0.38 -10.25 1.54
N SER A 674 0.69 -11.04 1.61
CA SER A 674 1.13 -11.88 0.49
C SER A 674 0.30 -13.17 0.44
N PRO A 675 -0.47 -13.42 -0.64
CA PRO A 675 -1.25 -14.65 -0.77
C PRO A 675 -0.34 -15.88 -0.98
N PRO A 676 -0.83 -17.10 -0.70
CA PRO A 676 -0.12 -18.33 -1.04
C PRO A 676 0.37 -18.35 -2.49
N GLY A 677 1.68 -18.55 -2.68
CA GLY A 677 2.34 -18.48 -3.99
C GLY A 677 2.98 -17.12 -4.30
N SER A 678 2.85 -16.14 -3.39
CA SER A 678 3.55 -14.86 -3.42
C SER A 678 4.36 -14.68 -2.15
N VAL A 679 5.40 -13.84 -2.22
CA VAL A 679 6.27 -13.48 -1.09
C VAL A 679 6.53 -11.97 -1.09
N ALA A 680 7.09 -11.42 -0.01
CA ALA A 680 7.52 -10.03 0.08
C ALA A 680 8.72 -9.91 1.02
N PHE A 681 9.92 -9.79 0.47
CA PHE A 681 11.18 -9.55 1.18
C PHE A 681 12.28 -9.23 0.17
N GLY A 682 13.48 -8.89 0.62
CA GLY A 682 14.61 -8.69 -0.30
C GLY A 682 15.99 -8.83 0.33
N THR A 683 17.00 -8.72 -0.53
CA THR A 683 18.40 -8.59 -0.12
C THR A 683 18.94 -7.27 -0.65
N VAL A 684 19.49 -6.45 0.23
CA VAL A 684 20.15 -5.20 -0.13
C VAL A 684 21.66 -5.43 -0.16
N SER A 685 22.28 -5.19 -1.31
CA SER A 685 23.73 -5.16 -1.49
C SER A 685 24.22 -3.73 -1.53
N VAL A 686 25.14 -3.37 -0.63
CA VAL A 686 25.63 -1.99 -0.49
C VAL A 686 27.00 -1.83 -1.13
N PHE A 687 27.13 -0.82 -1.98
CA PHE A 687 28.37 -0.41 -2.66
C PHE A 687 28.75 1.00 -2.23
N ARG A 688 29.92 1.47 -2.67
CA ARG A 688 30.38 2.84 -2.37
C ARG A 688 29.48 3.93 -2.95
N ASP A 689 28.82 3.66 -4.07
CA ASP A 689 28.08 4.64 -4.87
C ASP A 689 26.58 4.37 -4.97
N ARG A 690 26.10 3.24 -4.43
CA ARG A 690 24.71 2.82 -4.54
C ARG A 690 24.36 1.67 -3.59
N MET A 691 23.07 1.43 -3.41
CA MET A 691 22.52 0.18 -2.89
C MET A 691 21.72 -0.52 -3.99
N GLU A 692 21.76 -1.84 -4.02
CA GLU A 692 20.96 -2.67 -4.92
C GLU A 692 20.05 -3.55 -4.08
N LEU A 693 18.74 -3.28 -4.13
CA LEU A 693 17.70 -4.12 -3.56
C LEU A 693 17.32 -5.17 -4.60
N GLU A 694 17.56 -6.44 -4.27
CA GLU A 694 17.02 -7.60 -4.97
C GLU A 694 15.75 -8.06 -4.22
N GLY A 695 14.59 -7.63 -4.72
CA GLY A 695 13.30 -7.95 -4.12
C GLY A 695 12.72 -9.26 -4.63
N GLN A 696 11.90 -9.91 -3.80
CA GLN A 696 11.22 -11.16 -4.11
C GLN A 696 9.70 -10.98 -4.03
N GLY A 697 8.98 -11.56 -5.01
CA GLY A 697 7.53 -11.51 -5.09
C GLY A 697 7.00 -10.10 -5.30
N ARG A 698 6.25 -9.58 -4.30
CA ARG A 698 5.68 -8.23 -4.34
C ARG A 698 6.76 -7.14 -4.24
N THR A 699 7.88 -7.44 -3.59
CA THR A 699 8.98 -6.49 -3.42
C THR A 699 9.74 -6.30 -4.72
N THR A 700 9.71 -5.08 -5.25
CA THR A 700 10.35 -4.74 -6.53
C THR A 700 11.85 -4.50 -6.35
N SER A 701 12.67 -5.11 -7.20
CA SER A 701 14.12 -4.85 -7.25
C SER A 701 14.45 -3.43 -7.70
N ARG A 702 15.44 -2.79 -7.06
CA ARG A 702 15.78 -1.38 -7.28
C ARG A 702 17.27 -1.12 -7.14
N VAL A 703 17.77 -0.11 -7.85
CA VAL A 703 19.11 0.47 -7.67
C VAL A 703 18.95 1.88 -7.11
N LEU A 704 19.45 2.10 -5.90
CA LEU A 704 19.38 3.34 -5.14
C LEU A 704 20.75 4.01 -5.21
N ARG A 705 20.93 5.02 -6.06
CA ARG A 705 22.24 5.64 -6.28
C ARG A 705 22.46 6.76 -5.28
N PHE A 706 23.64 6.84 -4.70
CA PHE A 706 24.03 7.98 -3.87
C PHE A 706 24.39 9.13 -4.80
N ASP A 707 23.77 10.29 -4.56
CA ASP A 707 24.05 11.51 -5.33
C ASP A 707 25.36 12.19 -4.92
#